data_AF-N9VRC7-F1
#
_entry.id   AF-N9VRC7-F1
#
_cell.length_a   1.000
_cell.length_b   1.000
_cell.length_c   1.000
_cell.angle_alpha   90.00
_cell.angle_beta   90.00
_cell.angle_gamma   90.00
#
_symmetry.space_group_name_H-M   'P 1'
#
loop_
_entity.id
_entity.type
_entity.pdbx_description
1 polymer ?
#
loop_
_entity_poly.entity_id
_entity_poly.type
_entity_poly.pdbx_seq_one_letter_code
_entity_poly.pdbx_strand_id
1 'polypeptide(L)'
;MSLAIGSTLMIGSHALAAPVHGPFDAPLADEEKVLQMLRDSGRIPALATPEAEQTILSRYYREKAGAYNGHSGDLAFQESRVRAKILKKMTLNGTARLHDRIPTLLLKGIEKEEWTGAKRTDSILAILIDFPDYPKNSIKPDQTKMYYPDYRPDHYQDLLFSDKGYVGPNGETFISMHQFYEQQSGGSYSVAGQVAGWYTATQNAAYYGSNKNQNAVRELVREALNQVASDPSIDLSEFDQEDRYDLDGDGNRNEPDGVIDHLMIFHSSIGEEAGGGDLGEDAIWAHRWNLGKVYPLPGTAFAAYDYTIQPIDAAAGVCSHEYGHDLGLPDEYDTKYTGKGEPIATWSVMSSGSWAGVIGGTEPTGFSPWAKEFLQASLGGNWQHGSNVHLNDLSARGNVYMLDQANDKGRNDDVVRINLPAKAVPLNPPYAGQYQYHGGKGNNLDNRMSVQIDLTGRSQASLSFKTWYQIEQDYDYARVLVNGQPIAGNLTTSDDPNKVGFGIGITGSSGGWNDAEFDLSPWAGQHIELTLQYLSDGGVAENGFFVDDLTVSADGNLLVSDGAEGTSAFTLAGFTQNDGTEPKEHYYLAEWRNHAGVDKGLAHISVGDQMMRYEPGMLLWYVDGSQENNWVGVHPGEGFLGVVDADQRTLKWSDGAVASTRYQIHDATFSLGFQHPLVIKHSSGSLLRDLWLVPHRVFKDSKAYMGDDIPDAGRKLPDYGLKIQVTGQARNLTTGRIIVSKQG
;
A
#
# COMPACT_ATOMS: atom_id res chain seq x y z
N MET A 1 1.72 -15.62 44.34
CA MET A 1 2.08 -16.75 43.44
C MET A 1 1.19 -16.61 42.22
N SER A 2 1.64 -15.82 41.24
CA SER A 2 0.97 -15.61 39.95
C SER A 2 2.10 -15.41 38.95
N LEU A 3 2.41 -16.46 38.18
CA LEU A 3 3.36 -16.39 37.08
C LEU A 3 2.66 -15.67 35.92
N ALA A 4 3.13 -14.48 35.60
CA ALA A 4 2.90 -13.83 34.32
C ALA A 4 3.79 -14.53 33.29
N ILE A 5 3.20 -15.34 32.42
CA ILE A 5 3.85 -15.85 31.21
C ILE A 5 3.53 -14.85 30.12
N GLY A 6 4.46 -13.93 29.87
CA GLY A 6 4.43 -13.06 28.70
C GLY A 6 4.89 -13.87 27.49
N SER A 7 3.93 -14.36 26.71
CA SER A 7 4.20 -14.97 25.40
C SER A 7 4.43 -13.85 24.40
N THR A 8 5.68 -13.52 24.11
CA THR A 8 6.04 -12.62 23.01
C THR A 8 5.92 -13.40 21.70
N LEU A 9 4.72 -13.44 21.12
CA LEU A 9 4.55 -13.90 19.73
C LEU A 9 5.21 -12.85 18.82
N MET A 10 6.35 -13.19 18.24
CA MET A 10 6.90 -12.48 17.10
C MET A 10 6.01 -12.77 15.89
N ILE A 11 5.09 -11.85 15.61
CA ILE A 11 4.25 -11.91 14.40
C ILE A 11 5.12 -11.47 13.23
N GLY A 12 5.56 -12.42 12.41
CA GLY A 12 6.19 -12.14 11.13
C GLY A 12 5.14 -11.61 10.15
N SER A 13 5.06 -10.29 9.98
CA SER A 13 4.31 -9.67 8.90
C SER A 13 5.01 -9.90 7.56
N HIS A 14 4.25 -10.35 6.56
CA HIS A 14 4.69 -10.61 5.20
C HIS A 14 5.28 -9.34 4.58
N ALA A 15 6.44 -9.48 3.96
CA ALA A 15 6.89 -8.61 2.90
C ALA A 15 7.31 -9.51 1.75
N LEU A 16 6.33 -9.91 0.94
CA LEU A 16 6.64 -10.31 -0.43
C LEU A 16 7.19 -9.07 -1.16
N ALA A 17 8.00 -9.30 -2.19
CA ALA A 17 8.61 -8.26 -3.01
C ALA A 17 7.63 -7.13 -3.31
N ALA A 18 8.12 -5.87 -3.33
CA ALA A 18 7.31 -4.75 -3.80
C ALA A 18 6.62 -5.18 -5.11
N PRO A 19 5.31 -4.94 -5.26
CA PRO A 19 4.61 -5.33 -6.47
C PRO A 19 5.38 -4.79 -7.67
N VAL A 20 5.46 -5.59 -8.74
CA VAL A 20 6.12 -5.15 -9.97
C VAL A 20 5.37 -3.92 -10.48
N HIS A 21 5.88 -2.72 -10.19
CA HIS A 21 5.36 -1.47 -10.72
C HIS A 21 5.71 -1.42 -12.20
N GLY A 22 4.68 -1.33 -13.03
CA GLY A 22 4.78 -1.11 -14.48
C GLY A 22 4.54 0.36 -14.83
N PRO A 23 4.64 0.75 -16.11
CA PRO A 23 4.54 2.14 -16.55
C PRO A 23 3.09 2.66 -16.63
N PHE A 24 2.21 2.28 -15.70
CA PHE A 24 0.77 2.56 -15.80
C PHE A 24 0.07 2.69 -14.44
N ASP A 25 -0.61 3.82 -14.24
CA ASP A 25 -1.40 4.17 -13.05
C ASP A 25 -2.74 4.79 -13.45
N ALA A 26 -3.86 4.08 -13.36
CA ALA A 26 -5.12 4.58 -13.94
C ALA A 26 -5.98 5.50 -13.07
N PRO A 27 -5.82 5.63 -11.75
CA PRO A 27 -6.43 6.75 -11.02
C PRO A 27 -5.74 8.07 -11.27
N LEU A 28 -4.57 8.06 -11.91
CA LEU A 28 -4.09 9.24 -12.59
C LEU A 28 -4.92 9.60 -13.84
N ALA A 29 -5.97 8.85 -14.20
CA ALA A 29 -6.79 9.22 -15.34
C ALA A 29 -7.82 10.30 -15.03
N ASP A 30 -7.81 11.35 -15.85
CA ASP A 30 -9.03 12.10 -16.13
C ASP A 30 -9.95 11.18 -16.97
N GLU A 31 -10.79 10.44 -16.25
CA GLU A 31 -11.73 9.45 -16.79
C GLU A 31 -12.50 9.98 -18.00
N GLU A 32 -12.94 11.24 -17.96
CA GLU A 32 -13.70 11.87 -19.04
C GLU A 32 -12.84 12.14 -20.27
N LYS A 33 -11.59 12.60 -20.07
CA LYS A 33 -10.65 12.82 -21.17
C LYS A 33 -10.21 11.52 -21.81
N VAL A 34 -9.99 10.46 -21.03
CA VAL A 34 -9.70 9.12 -21.57
C VAL A 34 -10.91 8.59 -22.33
N LEU A 35 -12.12 8.70 -21.78
CA LEU A 35 -13.33 8.32 -22.49
C LEU A 35 -13.48 9.11 -23.80
N GLN A 36 -13.18 10.41 -23.80
CA GLN A 36 -13.20 11.23 -25.01
C GLN A 36 -12.16 10.76 -26.03
N MET A 37 -10.92 10.50 -25.63
CA MET A 37 -9.87 9.93 -26.49
C MET A 37 -10.33 8.59 -27.11
N LEU A 38 -10.95 7.72 -26.31
CA LEU A 38 -11.47 6.43 -26.78
C LEU A 38 -12.69 6.57 -27.72
N ARG A 39 -13.51 7.62 -27.56
CA ARG A 39 -14.58 7.97 -28.52
C ARG A 39 -13.98 8.45 -29.84
N ASP A 40 -12.98 9.32 -29.77
CA ASP A 40 -12.31 9.91 -30.93
C ASP A 40 -11.51 8.85 -31.73
N SER A 41 -10.94 7.85 -31.04
CA SER A 41 -10.31 6.68 -31.67
C SER A 41 -11.32 5.65 -32.22
N GLY A 42 -12.61 5.84 -31.98
CA GLY A 42 -13.69 4.96 -32.44
C GLY A 42 -13.84 3.67 -31.62
N ARG A 43 -13.15 3.54 -30.49
CA ARG A 43 -13.29 2.40 -29.55
C ARG A 43 -14.60 2.46 -28.76
N ILE A 44 -15.10 3.67 -28.47
CA ILE A 44 -16.40 3.90 -27.82
C ILE A 44 -17.41 4.45 -28.83
N PRO A 45 -18.58 3.81 -29.01
CA PRO A 45 -19.67 4.36 -29.82
C PRO A 45 -20.21 5.67 -29.25
N ALA A 46 -20.54 6.65 -30.10
CA ALA A 46 -20.97 8.00 -29.70
C ALA A 46 -22.24 8.09 -28.82
N LEU A 47 -23.02 7.01 -28.69
CA LEU A 47 -24.23 6.94 -27.86
C LEU A 47 -24.16 5.76 -26.88
N ALA A 48 -22.96 5.41 -26.43
CA ALA A 48 -22.78 4.38 -25.41
C ALA A 48 -23.50 4.76 -24.11
N THR A 49 -24.11 3.77 -23.45
CA THR A 49 -24.66 3.94 -22.11
C THR A 49 -23.51 4.11 -21.09
N PRO A 50 -23.75 4.72 -19.92
CA PRO A 50 -22.71 4.85 -18.88
C PRO A 50 -22.03 3.51 -18.57
N GLU A 51 -22.81 2.44 -18.44
CA GLU A 51 -22.28 1.09 -18.18
C GLU A 51 -21.41 0.53 -19.32
N ALA A 52 -21.78 0.79 -20.58
CA ALA A 52 -20.99 0.36 -21.72
C ALA A 52 -19.65 1.12 -21.80
N GLU A 53 -19.66 2.43 -21.51
CA GLU A 53 -18.44 3.25 -21.44
C GLU A 53 -17.49 2.76 -20.36
N GLN A 54 -18.00 2.54 -19.14
CA GLN A 54 -17.22 1.97 -18.03
C GLN A 54 -16.63 0.62 -18.40
N THR A 55 -17.41 -0.27 -19.03
CA THR A 55 -16.92 -1.59 -19.45
C THR A 55 -15.77 -1.50 -20.45
N ILE A 56 -15.84 -0.55 -21.39
CA ILE A 56 -14.77 -0.33 -22.38
C ILE A 56 -13.55 0.29 -21.71
N LEU A 57 -13.75 1.24 -20.81
CA LEU A 57 -12.69 1.88 -20.04
C LEU A 57 -11.92 0.87 -19.18
N SER A 58 -12.62 0.08 -18.35
CA SER A 58 -11.99 -0.97 -17.54
C SER A 58 -11.30 -2.04 -18.40
N ARG A 59 -11.78 -2.31 -19.62
CA ARG A 59 -11.06 -3.20 -20.55
C ARG A 59 -9.76 -2.54 -21.03
N TYR A 60 -9.80 -1.29 -21.45
CA TYR A 60 -8.64 -0.55 -21.88
C TYR A 60 -7.57 -0.48 -20.78
N TYR A 61 -7.96 -0.16 -19.54
CA TYR A 61 -7.03 -0.18 -18.39
C TYR A 61 -6.47 -1.56 -18.08
N ARG A 62 -7.27 -2.63 -18.16
CA ARG A 62 -6.76 -4.00 -17.97
C ARG A 62 -5.76 -4.41 -19.05
N GLU A 63 -6.03 -4.03 -20.31
CA GLU A 63 -5.11 -4.28 -21.40
C GLU A 63 -3.76 -3.58 -21.14
N LYS A 64 -3.77 -2.33 -20.65
CA LYS A 64 -2.56 -1.60 -20.24
C LYS A 64 -1.84 -2.24 -19.05
N ALA A 65 -2.56 -2.45 -17.96
CA ALA A 65 -2.02 -3.01 -16.72
C ALA A 65 -1.49 -4.44 -16.89
N GLY A 66 -1.99 -5.18 -17.89
CA GLY A 66 -1.53 -6.52 -18.25
C GLY A 66 -0.44 -6.55 -19.32
N ALA A 67 -0.09 -5.41 -19.93
CA ALA A 67 0.86 -5.37 -21.02
C ALA A 67 2.32 -5.54 -20.55
N TYR A 68 2.63 -5.20 -19.28
CA TYR A 68 3.97 -5.30 -18.71
C TYR A 68 4.23 -6.65 -18.03
N ASN A 69 5.16 -7.41 -18.59
CA ASN A 69 5.64 -8.70 -18.08
C ASN A 69 7.11 -8.65 -17.61
N GLY A 70 7.64 -7.47 -17.30
CA GLY A 70 9.04 -7.31 -16.94
C GLY A 70 9.34 -7.55 -15.44
N HIS A 71 10.61 -7.52 -15.07
CA HIS A 71 11.08 -7.74 -13.70
C HIS A 71 10.92 -6.47 -12.84
N SER A 72 10.79 -6.65 -11.52
CA SER A 72 10.86 -5.62 -10.47
C SER A 72 12.17 -4.79 -10.41
N GLY A 73 13.26 -5.23 -11.04
CA GLY A 73 14.54 -4.50 -11.08
C GLY A 73 15.56 -4.96 -10.03
N ASP A 74 16.81 -4.49 -10.16
CA ASP A 74 17.97 -4.97 -9.41
C ASP A 74 17.91 -4.70 -7.89
N LEU A 75 17.17 -3.68 -7.43
CA LEU A 75 17.08 -3.30 -5.99
C LEU A 75 15.79 -3.76 -5.30
N ALA A 76 14.95 -4.56 -5.97
CA ALA A 76 13.64 -4.95 -5.46
C ALA A 76 13.68 -5.75 -4.14
N PHE A 77 14.75 -6.50 -3.90
CA PHE A 77 14.94 -7.25 -2.66
C PHE A 77 15.30 -6.33 -1.48
N GLN A 78 16.16 -5.35 -1.70
CA GLN A 78 16.51 -4.33 -0.72
C GLN A 78 15.27 -3.50 -0.36
N GLU A 79 14.51 -3.08 -1.39
CA GLU A 79 13.24 -2.37 -1.21
C GLU A 79 12.26 -3.15 -0.33
N SER A 80 12.07 -4.45 -0.60
CA SER A 80 11.15 -5.28 0.18
C SER A 80 11.60 -5.41 1.63
N ARG A 81 12.92 -5.52 1.88
CA ARG A 81 13.48 -5.55 3.24
C ARG A 81 13.25 -4.25 3.99
N VAL A 82 13.50 -3.10 3.37
CA VAL A 82 13.26 -1.78 3.96
C VAL A 82 11.77 -1.61 4.26
N ARG A 83 10.90 -1.93 3.30
CA ARG A 83 9.43 -1.89 3.47
C ARG A 83 8.98 -2.78 4.63
N ALA A 84 9.49 -4.01 4.73
CA ALA A 84 9.17 -4.92 5.84
C ALA A 84 9.53 -4.33 7.20
N LYS A 85 10.71 -3.68 7.30
CA LYS A 85 11.17 -3.00 8.52
C LYS A 85 10.22 -1.85 8.88
N ILE A 86 9.75 -1.07 7.90
CA ILE A 86 8.81 0.05 8.13
C ILE A 86 7.44 -0.47 8.57
N LEU A 87 6.87 -1.45 7.87
CA LEU A 87 5.57 -2.04 8.22
C LEU A 87 5.57 -2.63 9.64
N LYS A 88 6.68 -3.22 10.09
CA LYS A 88 6.84 -3.69 11.48
C LYS A 88 6.90 -2.56 12.51
N LYS A 89 7.31 -1.35 12.11
CA LYS A 89 7.35 -0.16 12.96
C LYS A 89 6.01 0.57 13.02
N MET A 90 5.07 0.28 12.11
CA MET A 90 3.75 0.92 12.07
C MET A 90 2.97 0.64 13.35
N THR A 91 3.12 1.57 14.27
CA THR A 91 2.49 1.57 15.57
C THR A 91 2.12 3.02 15.87
N LEU A 92 0.86 3.25 16.21
CA LEU A 92 0.47 4.57 16.70
C LEU A 92 0.99 4.76 18.12
N ASN A 93 1.85 5.75 18.31
CA ASN A 93 2.29 6.20 19.63
C ASN A 93 1.12 6.91 20.32
N GLY A 94 0.37 6.17 21.13
CA GLY A 94 -0.77 6.68 21.87
C GLY A 94 -0.37 7.79 22.83
N THR A 95 -0.88 9.00 22.63
CA THR A 95 -0.70 10.13 23.56
C THR A 95 -2.03 10.59 24.16
N ALA A 96 -2.96 9.67 24.42
CA ALA A 96 -4.27 9.97 24.98
C ALA A 96 -4.15 10.83 26.25
N ARG A 97 -4.28 12.16 26.11
CA ARG A 97 -4.32 13.10 27.23
C ARG A 97 -5.72 12.99 27.82
N LEU A 98 -5.84 12.19 28.88
CA LEU A 98 -7.09 11.91 29.62
C LEU A 98 -7.83 13.16 30.15
N HIS A 99 -7.26 14.36 30.06
CA HIS A 99 -7.62 15.49 30.92
C HIS A 99 -8.65 16.49 30.39
N ASP A 100 -9.15 16.40 29.15
CA ASP A 100 -10.19 17.33 28.66
C ASP A 100 -11.53 16.65 28.31
N ARG A 101 -11.91 15.63 29.09
CA ARG A 101 -13.17 14.87 28.91
C ARG A 101 -14.40 15.56 29.52
N ILE A 102 -14.52 16.88 29.41
CA ILE A 102 -15.73 17.58 29.85
C ILE A 102 -16.75 17.56 28.70
N PRO A 103 -17.95 16.97 28.87
CA PRO A 103 -19.00 17.02 27.87
C PRO A 103 -19.59 18.43 27.81
N THR A 104 -18.95 19.34 27.08
CA THR A 104 -19.63 20.55 26.61
C THR A 104 -20.48 20.19 25.38
N LEU A 105 -21.67 20.79 25.29
CA LEU A 105 -22.58 20.63 24.15
C LEU A 105 -22.00 21.26 22.88
N LEU A 106 -21.18 22.31 23.05
CA LEU A 106 -20.48 23.02 22.00
C LEU A 106 -19.00 22.63 22.04
N LEU A 107 -18.54 21.99 20.97
CA LEU A 107 -17.11 21.75 20.75
C LEU A 107 -16.47 23.03 20.23
N LYS A 108 -15.26 23.32 20.69
CA LYS A 108 -14.42 24.36 20.10
C LYS A 108 -13.91 23.90 18.73
N GLY A 109 -13.55 24.87 17.89
CA GLY A 109 -12.76 24.57 16.70
C GLY A 109 -11.35 24.11 17.06
N ILE A 110 -10.61 23.67 16.06
CA ILE A 110 -9.25 23.15 16.18
C ILE A 110 -8.33 24.20 16.83
N GLU A 111 -7.52 23.74 17.78
CA GLU A 111 -6.40 24.51 18.33
C GLU A 111 -5.12 24.00 17.67
N LYS A 112 -4.65 24.69 16.63
CA LYS A 112 -3.48 24.27 15.84
C LYS A 112 -2.22 24.25 16.68
N GLU A 113 -1.37 23.25 16.45
CA GLU A 113 -0.03 23.17 17.03
C GLU A 113 1.03 23.31 15.93
N GLU A 114 2.01 24.17 16.18
CA GLU A 114 3.16 24.34 15.31
C GLU A 114 4.21 23.28 15.64
N TRP A 115 4.81 22.69 14.61
CA TRP A 115 5.91 21.75 14.80
C TRP A 115 7.17 22.46 15.31
N THR A 116 7.73 21.96 16.40
CA THR A 116 8.95 22.50 17.02
C THR A 116 10.15 21.56 16.91
N GLY A 117 9.99 20.38 16.31
CA GLY A 117 11.06 19.41 16.13
C GLY A 117 11.90 19.69 14.89
N ALA A 118 12.80 18.75 14.55
CA ALA A 118 13.58 18.84 13.32
C ALA A 118 12.66 18.71 12.10
N LYS A 119 12.91 19.52 11.07
CA LYS A 119 12.27 19.41 9.76
C LYS A 119 13.23 18.70 8.82
N ARG A 120 12.78 17.61 8.19
CA ARG A 120 13.49 16.95 7.08
C ARG A 120 13.08 17.61 5.77
N THR A 121 14.03 17.87 4.88
CA THR A 121 13.78 18.43 3.56
C THR A 121 14.57 17.61 2.55
N ASP A 122 13.88 16.95 1.65
CA ASP A 122 14.51 16.09 0.64
C ASP A 122 14.66 16.85 -0.68
N SER A 123 15.76 16.59 -1.38
CA SER A 123 16.13 17.25 -2.63
C SER A 123 15.63 16.48 -3.84
N ILE A 124 14.92 17.15 -4.75
CA ILE A 124 14.37 16.56 -5.97
C ILE A 124 15.04 17.18 -7.21
N LEU A 125 15.57 16.31 -8.08
CA LEU A 125 15.99 16.71 -9.41
C LEU A 125 14.80 16.58 -10.37
N ALA A 126 14.30 17.71 -10.85
CA ALA A 126 13.26 17.73 -11.87
C ALA A 126 13.89 17.98 -13.25
N ILE A 127 13.57 17.17 -14.25
CA ILE A 127 14.13 17.29 -15.61
C ILE A 127 13.00 17.47 -16.62
N LEU A 128 13.08 18.55 -17.39
CA LEU A 128 12.14 18.83 -18.48
C LEU A 128 12.72 18.31 -19.80
N ILE A 129 11.94 17.52 -20.54
CA ILE A 129 12.37 16.94 -21.83
C ILE A 129 11.29 17.05 -22.90
N ASP A 130 11.65 17.57 -24.08
CA ASP A 130 10.79 17.65 -25.24
C ASP A 130 11.22 16.71 -26.37
N PHE A 131 10.38 16.62 -27.41
CA PHE A 131 10.59 15.72 -28.54
C PHE A 131 10.84 16.53 -29.83
N PRO A 132 11.58 16.00 -30.82
CA PRO A 132 11.82 16.67 -32.09
C PRO A 132 10.54 17.06 -32.84
N ASP A 133 9.49 16.24 -32.77
CA ASP A 133 8.18 16.48 -33.39
C ASP A 133 7.13 17.09 -32.45
N TYR A 134 7.43 17.15 -31.16
CA TYR A 134 6.58 17.74 -30.15
C TYR A 134 7.42 18.60 -29.18
N PRO A 135 8.00 19.72 -29.66
CA PRO A 135 8.81 20.60 -28.83
C PRO A 135 7.95 21.22 -27.71
N LYS A 136 8.58 21.76 -26.66
CA LYS A 136 7.83 22.46 -25.60
C LYS A 136 6.89 23.53 -26.19
N ASN A 137 5.76 23.76 -25.51
CA ASN A 137 4.72 24.70 -25.93
C ASN A 137 3.97 24.31 -27.23
N SER A 138 4.06 23.05 -27.69
CA SER A 138 3.25 22.56 -28.82
C SER A 138 1.77 22.37 -28.50
N ILE A 139 1.42 22.35 -27.21
CA ILE A 139 0.04 22.19 -26.73
C ILE A 139 -0.81 23.41 -27.07
N LYS A 140 -2.10 23.15 -27.27
CA LYS A 140 -3.14 24.13 -27.59
C LYS A 140 -4.09 24.34 -26.40
N PRO A 141 -4.70 25.53 -26.26
CA PRO A 141 -5.59 25.84 -25.14
C PRO A 141 -6.82 24.94 -24.99
N ASP A 142 -7.28 24.29 -26.06
CA ASP A 142 -8.42 23.39 -26.05
C ASP A 142 -8.09 21.97 -25.55
N GLN A 143 -6.80 21.64 -25.46
CA GLN A 143 -6.36 20.30 -25.04
C GLN A 143 -6.37 20.13 -23.53
N THR A 144 -6.01 21.18 -22.78
CA THR A 144 -5.94 21.14 -21.31
C THR A 144 -6.47 22.42 -20.66
N LYS A 145 -7.10 22.27 -19.50
CA LYS A 145 -7.47 23.40 -18.64
C LYS A 145 -6.25 24.01 -17.94
N MET A 146 -5.13 23.27 -17.86
CA MET A 146 -3.83 23.69 -17.32
C MET A 146 -2.93 24.31 -18.39
N TYR A 147 -3.50 25.06 -19.35
CA TYR A 147 -2.76 25.62 -20.46
C TYR A 147 -1.97 26.88 -20.08
N TYR A 148 -0.67 26.90 -20.40
CA TYR A 148 0.16 28.09 -20.31
C TYR A 148 0.69 28.49 -21.70
N PRO A 149 0.80 29.80 -22.01
CA PRO A 149 1.43 30.24 -23.25
C PRO A 149 2.90 29.86 -23.37
N ASP A 150 3.59 29.69 -22.23
CA ASP A 150 4.99 29.30 -22.15
C ASP A 150 5.26 28.48 -20.89
N TYR A 151 5.62 27.21 -21.06
CA TYR A 151 5.97 26.26 -19.99
C TYR A 151 7.46 26.37 -19.65
N ARG A 152 7.78 27.46 -18.95
CA ARG A 152 9.16 27.80 -18.56
C ARG A 152 9.61 26.98 -17.35
N PRO A 153 10.91 26.72 -17.16
CA PRO A 153 11.41 26.01 -15.98
C PRO A 153 10.99 26.60 -14.63
N ASP A 154 10.81 27.93 -14.53
CA ASP A 154 10.34 28.60 -13.31
C ASP A 154 8.90 28.23 -12.95
N HIS A 155 8.05 27.89 -13.93
CA HIS A 155 6.72 27.35 -13.65
C HIS A 155 6.80 26.05 -12.83
N TYR A 156 7.64 25.11 -13.26
CA TYR A 156 7.83 23.83 -12.56
C TYR A 156 8.56 24.01 -11.24
N GLN A 157 9.48 24.97 -11.16
CA GLN A 157 10.15 25.32 -9.90
C GLN A 157 9.11 25.77 -8.87
N ASP A 158 8.15 26.61 -9.27
CA ASP A 158 7.08 27.06 -8.38
C ASP A 158 6.07 25.95 -8.07
N LEU A 159 5.68 25.15 -9.07
CA LEU A 159 4.78 24.00 -8.91
C LEU A 159 5.28 23.04 -7.84
N LEU A 160 6.57 22.71 -7.87
CA LEU A 160 7.16 21.72 -6.99
C LEU A 160 7.60 22.33 -5.64
N PHE A 161 8.22 23.52 -5.65
CA PHE A 161 9.04 23.98 -4.53
C PHE A 161 8.62 25.33 -3.92
N SER A 162 7.60 26.01 -4.45
CA SER A 162 7.18 27.32 -3.93
C SER A 162 6.53 27.21 -2.55
N ASP A 163 6.92 28.08 -1.61
CA ASP A 163 6.27 28.24 -0.30
C ASP A 163 4.94 29.04 -0.39
N LYS A 164 4.65 29.64 -1.55
CA LYS A 164 3.49 30.51 -1.80
C LYS A 164 2.47 29.90 -2.75
N GLY A 165 2.73 28.71 -3.27
CA GLY A 165 1.97 28.11 -4.35
C GLY A 165 2.45 28.59 -5.72
N TYR A 166 1.81 28.09 -6.77
CA TYR A 166 2.17 28.39 -8.16
C TYR A 166 1.01 29.07 -8.89
N VAL A 167 1.34 29.87 -9.91
CA VAL A 167 0.36 30.64 -10.67
C VAL A 167 -0.35 29.74 -11.68
N GLY A 168 -1.68 29.74 -11.62
CA GLY A 168 -2.55 29.02 -12.56
C GLY A 168 -2.75 29.74 -13.90
N PRO A 169 -3.36 29.06 -14.89
CA PRO A 169 -3.56 29.57 -16.25
C PRO A 169 -4.29 30.92 -16.34
N ASN A 170 -5.20 31.21 -15.41
CA ASN A 170 -5.99 32.45 -15.39
C ASN A 170 -5.54 33.40 -14.25
N GLY A 171 -4.34 33.20 -13.71
CA GLY A 171 -3.79 34.00 -12.61
C GLY A 171 -4.26 33.58 -11.22
N GLU A 172 -4.88 32.40 -11.10
CA GLU A 172 -5.16 31.78 -9.80
C GLU A 172 -3.85 31.44 -9.07
N THR A 173 -3.94 31.15 -7.77
CA THR A 173 -2.82 30.60 -7.00
C THR A 173 -3.21 29.22 -6.52
N PHE A 174 -2.54 28.20 -7.04
CA PHE A 174 -2.73 26.80 -6.67
C PHE A 174 -1.68 26.36 -5.65
N ILE A 175 -2.00 25.33 -4.88
CA ILE A 175 -1.08 24.77 -3.88
C ILE A 175 0.11 24.11 -4.60
N SER A 176 1.33 24.36 -4.15
CA SER A 176 2.51 23.62 -4.64
C SER A 176 2.65 22.25 -3.98
N MET A 177 3.46 21.37 -4.56
CA MET A 177 3.81 20.09 -3.91
C MET A 177 4.50 20.33 -2.55
N HIS A 178 5.39 21.33 -2.46
CA HIS A 178 5.99 21.78 -1.20
C HIS A 178 4.94 22.06 -0.12
N GLN A 179 3.95 22.89 -0.42
CA GLN A 179 2.89 23.24 0.53
C GLN A 179 2.00 22.04 0.88
N PHE A 180 1.76 21.14 -0.08
CA PHE A 180 1.02 19.90 0.17
C PHE A 180 1.73 19.05 1.22
N TYR A 181 3.03 18.77 1.04
CA TYR A 181 3.82 17.95 1.95
C TYR A 181 4.04 18.61 3.32
N GLU A 182 4.21 19.93 3.38
CA GLU A 182 4.25 20.65 4.66
C GLU A 182 2.92 20.54 5.42
N GLN A 183 1.77 20.67 4.73
CA GLN A 183 0.47 20.50 5.38
C GLN A 183 0.25 19.07 5.87
N GLN A 184 0.58 18.06 5.05
CA GLN A 184 0.37 16.66 5.41
C GLN A 184 1.28 16.17 6.55
N SER A 185 2.51 16.69 6.62
CA SER A 185 3.49 16.34 7.65
C SER A 185 3.44 17.24 8.88
N GLY A 186 2.51 18.20 8.93
CA GLY A 186 2.46 19.20 9.99
C GLY A 186 3.73 20.04 10.13
N GLY A 187 4.43 20.30 9.02
CA GLY A 187 5.69 21.07 8.98
C GLY A 187 6.96 20.28 9.34
N SER A 188 6.85 18.97 9.59
CA SER A 188 8.01 18.12 9.89
C SER A 188 8.78 17.64 8.67
N TYR A 189 8.18 17.73 7.49
CA TYR A 189 8.74 17.29 6.24
C TYR A 189 8.44 18.28 5.11
N SER A 190 9.34 18.39 4.15
CA SER A 190 9.17 19.23 2.96
C SER A 190 10.08 18.78 1.84
N VAL A 191 9.94 19.43 0.69
CA VAL A 191 10.71 19.15 -0.52
C VAL A 191 11.34 20.44 -1.04
N ALA A 192 12.56 20.31 -1.54
CA ALA A 192 13.28 21.35 -2.25
C ALA A 192 13.95 20.74 -3.48
N GLY A 193 14.53 21.55 -4.36
CA GLY A 193 15.20 21.02 -5.53
C GLY A 193 15.40 22.02 -6.64
N GLN A 194 15.81 21.51 -7.80
CA GLN A 194 16.11 22.30 -8.99
C GLN A 194 15.47 21.66 -10.21
N VAL A 195 14.98 22.52 -11.11
CA VAL A 195 14.48 22.13 -12.42
C VAL A 195 15.58 22.34 -13.48
N ALA A 196 15.89 21.29 -14.23
CA ALA A 196 16.84 21.27 -15.33
C ALA A 196 16.16 21.14 -16.70
N GLY A 197 16.84 21.59 -17.76
CA GLY A 197 16.32 21.59 -19.12
C GLY A 197 15.55 22.88 -19.49
N TRP A 198 14.79 22.91 -20.57
CA TRP A 198 14.39 21.80 -21.43
C TRP A 198 15.54 21.17 -22.23
N TYR A 199 15.63 19.85 -22.13
CA TYR A 199 16.41 18.99 -23.01
C TYR A 199 15.55 18.47 -24.15
N THR A 200 16.17 17.93 -25.21
CA THR A 200 15.45 17.35 -26.34
C THR A 200 15.84 15.88 -26.53
N ALA A 201 14.85 15.01 -26.63
CA ALA A 201 15.02 13.59 -26.91
C ALA A 201 15.52 13.34 -28.34
N THR A 202 16.13 12.18 -28.56
CA THR A 202 16.66 11.81 -29.89
C THR A 202 15.60 11.27 -30.85
N GLN A 203 14.53 10.67 -30.32
CA GLN A 203 13.40 10.16 -31.10
C GLN A 203 12.13 11.01 -30.90
N ASN A 204 11.16 10.79 -31.77
CA ASN A 204 9.84 11.43 -31.70
C ASN A 204 8.99 10.90 -30.54
N ALA A 205 7.99 11.68 -30.10
CA ALA A 205 7.17 11.37 -28.93
C ALA A 205 6.56 9.95 -28.96
N ALA A 206 5.98 9.55 -30.09
CA ALA A 206 5.35 8.25 -30.26
C ALA A 206 6.31 7.06 -30.11
N TYR A 207 7.62 7.24 -30.31
CA TYR A 207 8.59 6.16 -30.06
C TYR A 207 8.60 5.76 -28.59
N TYR A 208 8.57 6.75 -27.71
CA TYR A 208 8.65 6.58 -26.26
C TYR A 208 7.29 6.25 -25.63
N GLY A 209 6.22 6.89 -26.11
CA GLY A 209 4.87 6.74 -25.56
C GLY A 209 4.04 5.59 -26.14
N SER A 210 4.41 5.01 -27.29
CA SER A 210 3.54 3.98 -27.89
C SER A 210 3.33 2.77 -26.99
N ASN A 211 2.09 2.29 -26.98
CA ASN A 211 1.66 1.09 -26.24
C ASN A 211 2.26 -0.24 -26.73
N LYS A 212 3.20 -0.17 -27.68
CA LYS A 212 3.89 -1.32 -28.28
C LYS A 212 5.26 -1.59 -27.64
N ASN A 213 5.89 -0.58 -27.04
CA ASN A 213 7.19 -0.73 -26.38
C ASN A 213 7.21 -0.05 -25.01
N GLN A 214 6.87 -0.82 -23.98
CA GLN A 214 6.82 -0.30 -22.61
C GLN A 214 8.18 0.01 -22.00
N ASN A 215 9.30 -0.42 -22.61
CA ASN A 215 10.63 -0.08 -22.12
C ASN A 215 11.15 1.25 -22.69
N ALA A 216 10.50 1.82 -23.71
CA ALA A 216 10.99 3.01 -24.38
C ALA A 216 11.06 4.22 -23.44
N VAL A 217 10.14 4.34 -22.47
CA VAL A 217 10.21 5.40 -21.45
C VAL A 217 11.51 5.35 -20.65
N ARG A 218 12.04 4.16 -20.31
CA ARG A 218 13.35 4.04 -19.65
C ARG A 218 14.49 4.59 -20.53
N GLU A 219 14.36 4.48 -21.85
CA GLU A 219 15.33 5.06 -22.79
C GLU A 219 15.25 6.58 -22.78
N LEU A 220 14.05 7.17 -22.78
CA LEU A 220 13.83 8.61 -22.64
C LEU A 220 14.47 9.16 -21.34
N VAL A 221 14.24 8.48 -20.21
CA VAL A 221 14.80 8.90 -18.92
C VAL A 221 16.33 8.82 -18.92
N ARG A 222 16.91 7.76 -19.49
CA ARG A 222 18.38 7.66 -19.64
C ARG A 222 18.93 8.78 -20.53
N GLU A 223 18.24 9.15 -21.60
CA GLU A 223 18.62 10.28 -22.46
C GLU A 223 18.58 11.62 -21.69
N ALA A 224 17.53 11.84 -20.90
CA ALA A 224 17.41 13.02 -20.04
C ALA A 224 18.55 13.07 -19.00
N LEU A 225 18.86 11.93 -18.36
CA LEU A 225 19.94 11.80 -17.39
C LEU A 225 21.34 12.03 -18.00
N ASN A 226 21.57 11.56 -19.22
CA ASN A 226 22.83 11.82 -19.91
C ASN A 226 23.03 13.31 -20.23
N GLN A 227 21.94 14.02 -20.54
CA GLN A 227 21.97 15.45 -20.80
C GLN A 227 22.21 16.25 -19.52
N VAL A 228 21.49 15.93 -18.43
CA VAL A 228 21.69 16.61 -17.14
C VAL A 228 23.08 16.35 -16.55
N ALA A 229 23.65 15.16 -16.74
CA ALA A 229 25.02 14.83 -16.33
C ALA A 229 26.08 15.73 -16.99
N SER A 230 25.76 16.33 -18.15
CA SER A 230 26.63 17.24 -18.87
C SER A 230 26.31 18.72 -18.63
N ASP A 231 25.27 19.04 -17.85
CA ASP A 231 24.85 20.41 -17.57
C ASP A 231 25.64 20.98 -16.37
N PRO A 232 26.54 21.97 -16.59
CA PRO A 232 27.36 22.54 -15.51
C PRO A 232 26.57 23.39 -14.52
N SER A 233 25.28 23.64 -14.75
CA SER A 233 24.40 24.39 -13.84
C SER A 233 23.74 23.50 -12.78
N ILE A 234 23.89 22.18 -12.88
CA ILE A 234 23.33 21.20 -11.97
C ILE A 234 24.48 20.55 -11.19
N ASP A 235 24.47 20.70 -9.86
CA ASP A 235 25.36 19.94 -8.98
C ASP A 235 24.65 18.65 -8.55
N LEU A 236 24.99 17.53 -9.18
CA LEU A 236 24.36 16.24 -8.89
C LEU A 236 24.57 15.76 -7.46
N SER A 237 25.58 16.28 -6.74
CA SER A 237 25.82 15.92 -5.34
C SER A 237 24.74 16.44 -4.38
N GLU A 238 23.97 17.46 -4.77
CA GLU A 238 22.86 17.98 -3.96
C GLU A 238 21.64 17.05 -3.94
N PHE A 239 21.59 16.05 -4.83
CA PHE A 239 20.48 15.11 -5.00
C PHE A 239 20.82 13.68 -4.60
N ASP A 240 21.95 13.46 -3.94
CA ASP A 240 22.37 12.19 -3.34
C ASP A 240 22.66 12.46 -1.86
N GLN A 241 21.67 12.22 -1.02
CA GLN A 241 21.67 12.46 0.43
C GLN A 241 21.14 11.24 1.20
N GLU A 242 20.54 10.26 0.52
CA GLU A 242 19.84 9.13 1.13
C GLU A 242 20.19 7.77 0.52
N ASP A 243 20.62 6.86 1.39
CA ASP A 243 20.65 5.44 1.12
C ASP A 243 19.24 4.87 1.32
N ARG A 244 18.39 5.12 0.32
CA ARG A 244 16.97 4.71 0.35
C ARG A 244 16.82 3.22 0.60
N TYR A 245 17.81 2.43 0.16
CA TYR A 245 17.78 0.98 0.10
C TYR A 245 18.64 0.27 1.16
N ASP A 246 19.36 1.02 2.02
CA ASP A 246 20.29 0.46 3.01
C ASP A 246 21.30 -0.47 2.30
N LEU A 247 21.91 0.03 1.22
CA LEU A 247 22.80 -0.69 0.29
C LEU A 247 24.05 -1.22 0.99
N ASP A 248 24.57 -0.50 1.98
CA ASP A 248 25.72 -0.96 2.78
C ASP A 248 25.30 -1.80 4.01
N GLY A 249 24.02 -1.80 4.35
CA GLY A 249 23.40 -2.64 5.38
C GLY A 249 23.68 -2.19 6.82
N ASP A 250 24.10 -0.94 7.03
CA ASP A 250 24.42 -0.42 8.36
C ASP A 250 23.17 0.09 9.14
N GLY A 251 22.03 0.23 8.46
CA GLY A 251 20.75 0.67 8.98
C GLY A 251 20.52 2.18 9.04
N ASN A 252 21.47 3.00 8.56
CA ASN A 252 21.36 4.44 8.44
C ASN A 252 21.01 4.84 6.99
N ARG A 253 19.75 5.26 6.79
CA ARG A 253 19.25 5.65 5.47
C ARG A 253 19.40 7.14 5.15
N ASN A 254 19.99 7.91 6.07
CA ASN A 254 20.17 9.36 5.93
C ASN A 254 21.65 9.67 5.65
N GLU A 255 22.21 9.02 4.64
CA GLU A 255 23.57 9.24 4.13
C GLU A 255 23.63 8.95 2.62
N PRO A 256 24.54 9.55 1.86
CA PRO A 256 24.62 9.34 0.40
C PRO A 256 25.07 7.92 0.04
N ASP A 257 24.52 7.39 -1.06
CA ASP A 257 24.84 6.06 -1.59
C ASP A 257 25.40 6.10 -3.04
N GLY A 258 25.49 7.29 -3.64
CA GLY A 258 25.94 7.49 -5.02
C GLY A 258 24.81 7.40 -6.05
N VAL A 259 23.56 7.25 -5.62
CA VAL A 259 22.36 7.22 -6.47
C VAL A 259 21.53 8.47 -6.19
N ILE A 260 21.03 9.12 -7.25
CA ILE A 260 20.12 10.27 -7.11
C ILE A 260 18.85 9.82 -6.36
N ASP A 261 18.57 10.49 -5.24
CA ASP A 261 17.51 10.15 -4.28
C ASP A 261 16.13 10.21 -4.94
N HIS A 262 15.82 11.33 -5.61
CA HIS A 262 14.49 11.66 -6.10
C HIS A 262 14.55 12.30 -7.48
N LEU A 263 13.94 11.64 -8.48
CA LEU A 263 13.94 12.06 -9.87
C LEU A 263 12.52 12.24 -10.41
N MET A 264 12.22 13.44 -10.93
CA MET A 264 10.96 13.76 -11.60
C MET A 264 11.20 14.18 -13.04
N ILE A 265 10.54 13.54 -13.99
CA ILE A 265 10.69 13.81 -15.42
C ILE A 265 9.40 14.43 -15.96
N PHE A 266 9.48 15.59 -16.61
CA PHE A 266 8.34 16.20 -17.28
C PHE A 266 8.53 16.12 -18.79
N HIS A 267 7.62 15.43 -19.49
CA HIS A 267 7.64 15.38 -20.95
C HIS A 267 6.72 16.42 -21.58
N SER A 268 7.05 16.93 -22.76
CA SER A 268 6.38 18.07 -23.40
C SER A 268 4.94 17.84 -23.90
N SER A 269 4.36 16.65 -23.72
CA SER A 269 3.02 16.30 -24.22
C SER A 269 2.00 16.19 -23.10
N ILE A 270 0.71 16.24 -23.47
CA ILE A 270 -0.39 15.81 -22.59
C ILE A 270 -0.20 14.31 -22.32
N GLY A 271 -0.46 13.90 -21.08
CA GLY A 271 -0.37 12.51 -20.67
C GLY A 271 -1.53 11.69 -21.22
N GLU A 272 -1.30 10.42 -21.52
CA GLU A 272 -2.35 9.51 -22.01
C GLU A 272 -3.49 9.36 -20.98
N GLU A 273 -3.16 9.50 -19.69
CA GLU A 273 -4.11 9.54 -18.57
C GLU A 273 -5.06 10.75 -18.63
N ALA A 274 -4.66 11.81 -19.33
CA ALA A 274 -5.50 12.98 -19.63
C ALA A 274 -5.97 13.01 -21.10
N GLY A 275 -5.99 11.85 -21.76
CA GLY A 275 -6.45 11.67 -23.14
C GLY A 275 -5.40 11.94 -24.23
N GLY A 276 -4.14 12.20 -23.86
CA GLY A 276 -2.99 12.24 -24.76
C GLY A 276 -2.92 13.40 -25.75
N GLY A 277 -3.90 14.31 -25.76
CA GLY A 277 -3.91 15.47 -26.65
C GLY A 277 -3.79 15.09 -28.14
N ASP A 278 -2.86 15.72 -28.86
CA ASP A 278 -2.62 15.38 -30.28
C ASP A 278 -2.01 13.98 -30.49
N LEU A 279 -1.41 13.38 -29.46
CA LEU A 279 -0.77 12.06 -29.53
C LEU A 279 -1.74 10.91 -29.22
N GLY A 280 -2.85 11.19 -28.53
CA GLY A 280 -3.82 10.17 -28.12
C GLY A 280 -3.14 9.00 -27.40
N GLU A 281 -3.38 7.78 -27.88
CA GLU A 281 -2.81 6.54 -27.31
C GLU A 281 -1.28 6.40 -27.49
N ASP A 282 -0.61 7.30 -28.21
CA ASP A 282 0.85 7.33 -28.34
C ASP A 282 1.52 8.30 -27.35
N ALA A 283 0.75 8.95 -26.47
CA ALA A 283 1.28 9.75 -25.36
C ALA A 283 1.84 8.84 -24.25
N ILE A 284 2.77 9.38 -23.47
CA ILE A 284 3.25 8.71 -22.25
C ILE A 284 2.17 8.83 -21.17
N TRP A 285 1.94 7.75 -20.44
CA TRP A 285 1.08 7.70 -19.26
C TRP A 285 1.91 8.04 -18.02
N ALA A 286 1.46 8.95 -17.15
CA ALA A 286 2.18 9.32 -15.92
C ALA A 286 2.37 8.13 -14.96
N HIS A 287 3.58 7.92 -14.45
CA HIS A 287 3.85 6.81 -13.53
C HIS A 287 5.15 6.99 -12.72
N ARG A 288 5.26 6.23 -11.63
CA ARG A 288 6.51 5.91 -10.93
C ARG A 288 7.05 4.55 -11.39
N TRP A 289 8.34 4.50 -11.71
CA TRP A 289 9.01 3.26 -12.09
C TRP A 289 10.51 3.29 -11.78
N ASN A 290 11.27 2.32 -12.29
CA ASN A 290 12.71 2.25 -12.17
C ASN A 290 13.36 1.93 -13.52
N LEU A 291 14.66 2.20 -13.65
CA LEU A 291 15.44 1.97 -14.86
C LEU A 291 15.78 0.47 -15.12
N GLY A 292 15.26 -0.43 -14.29
CA GLY A 292 15.51 -1.88 -14.30
C GLY A 292 16.84 -2.27 -13.65
N LYS A 293 17.86 -1.44 -13.85
CA LYS A 293 19.18 -1.54 -13.22
C LYS A 293 19.63 -0.16 -12.78
N VAL A 294 20.48 -0.10 -11.77
CA VAL A 294 21.17 1.14 -11.40
C VAL A 294 21.94 1.63 -12.63
N TYR A 295 21.68 2.86 -13.05
CA TYR A 295 22.19 3.45 -14.28
C TYR A 295 23.25 4.50 -13.95
N PRO A 296 24.55 4.23 -14.21
CA PRO A 296 25.61 5.21 -13.99
C PRO A 296 25.47 6.39 -14.95
N LEU A 297 25.54 7.62 -14.43
CA LEU A 297 25.51 8.84 -15.24
C LEU A 297 26.90 9.07 -15.86
N PRO A 298 27.05 9.04 -17.20
CA PRO A 298 28.34 9.14 -17.86
C PRO A 298 29.12 10.41 -17.49
N GLY A 299 30.39 10.24 -17.13
CA GLY A 299 31.27 11.36 -16.79
C GLY A 299 31.12 11.90 -15.36
N THR A 300 30.28 11.26 -14.53
CA THR A 300 30.02 11.65 -13.14
C THR A 300 30.32 10.49 -12.18
N ALA A 301 30.27 10.75 -10.87
CA ALA A 301 30.34 9.72 -9.84
C ALA A 301 28.97 9.14 -9.45
N PHE A 302 27.88 9.67 -10.03
CA PHE A 302 26.51 9.38 -9.61
C PHE A 302 25.82 8.38 -10.53
N ALA A 303 24.76 7.78 -10.02
CA ALA A 303 23.84 6.91 -10.75
C ALA A 303 22.39 7.33 -10.51
N ALA A 304 21.46 6.73 -11.24
CA ALA A 304 20.03 6.86 -11.01
C ALA A 304 19.36 5.50 -11.08
N TYR A 305 18.23 5.34 -10.41
CA TYR A 305 17.48 4.09 -10.43
C TYR A 305 15.98 4.32 -10.55
N ASP A 306 15.36 4.93 -9.54
CA ASP A 306 13.95 5.28 -9.58
C ASP A 306 13.71 6.58 -10.32
N TYR A 307 12.53 6.68 -10.92
CA TYR A 307 12.06 7.91 -11.51
C TYR A 307 10.54 7.96 -11.46
N THR A 308 10.03 9.17 -11.50
CA THR A 308 8.65 9.46 -11.83
C THR A 308 8.61 10.22 -13.14
N ILE A 309 7.55 10.06 -13.93
CA ILE A 309 7.36 10.78 -15.17
C ILE A 309 5.94 11.35 -15.24
N GLN A 310 5.82 12.63 -15.58
CA GLN A 310 4.57 13.37 -15.65
C GLN A 310 4.47 14.18 -16.94
N PRO A 311 3.26 14.52 -17.41
CA PRO A 311 3.10 15.39 -18.56
C PRO A 311 3.40 16.86 -18.23
N ILE A 312 3.59 17.64 -19.28
CA ILE A 312 3.86 19.09 -19.22
C ILE A 312 2.75 19.88 -18.51
N ASP A 313 1.51 19.38 -18.50
CA ASP A 313 0.35 20.03 -17.88
C ASP A 313 -0.01 19.45 -16.49
N ALA A 314 0.91 18.67 -15.90
CA ALA A 314 0.74 18.13 -14.56
C ALA A 314 0.52 19.23 -13.51
N ALA A 315 -0.44 18.99 -12.64
CA ALA A 315 -0.70 19.82 -11.47
C ALA A 315 -0.08 19.20 -10.21
N ALA A 316 -0.19 19.91 -9.07
CA ALA A 316 0.43 19.49 -7.82
C ALA A 316 -0.06 18.12 -7.33
N GLY A 317 -1.29 17.71 -7.67
CA GLY A 317 -1.85 16.43 -7.27
C GLY A 317 -1.15 15.22 -7.89
N VAL A 318 -0.90 15.23 -9.20
CA VAL A 318 -0.14 14.17 -9.88
C VAL A 318 1.30 14.13 -9.34
N CYS A 319 1.95 15.29 -9.21
CA CYS A 319 3.31 15.34 -8.65
C CYS A 319 3.37 14.79 -7.21
N SER A 320 2.36 15.12 -6.38
CA SER A 320 2.31 14.68 -4.99
C SER A 320 2.04 13.18 -4.85
N HIS A 321 1.17 12.63 -5.71
CA HIS A 321 0.87 11.19 -5.78
C HIS A 321 2.13 10.39 -6.15
N GLU A 322 2.80 10.78 -7.24
CA GLU A 322 4.00 10.11 -7.73
C GLU A 322 5.14 10.18 -6.73
N TYR A 323 5.32 11.31 -6.07
CA TYR A 323 6.29 11.42 -4.98
C TYR A 323 5.90 10.56 -3.76
N GLY A 324 4.61 10.32 -3.52
CA GLY A 324 4.14 9.42 -2.49
C GLY A 324 4.68 7.99 -2.68
N HIS A 325 4.73 7.50 -3.93
CA HIS A 325 5.38 6.23 -4.26
C HIS A 325 6.87 6.25 -4.02
N ASP A 326 7.51 7.39 -4.28
CA ASP A 326 8.94 7.55 -4.03
C ASP A 326 9.27 7.46 -2.52
N LEU A 327 8.34 7.90 -1.66
CA LEU A 327 8.41 7.70 -0.21
C LEU A 327 8.01 6.28 0.24
N GLY A 328 7.63 5.40 -0.69
CA GLY A 328 7.31 3.99 -0.45
C GLY A 328 5.82 3.68 -0.23
N LEU A 329 4.91 4.63 -0.48
CA LEU A 329 3.48 4.37 -0.40
C LEU A 329 3.00 3.52 -1.58
N PRO A 330 2.12 2.53 -1.36
CA PRO A 330 1.48 1.79 -2.43
C PRO A 330 0.32 2.59 -3.03
N ASP A 331 -0.09 2.18 -4.22
CA ASP A 331 -1.41 2.47 -4.75
C ASP A 331 -2.50 1.95 -3.82
N GLU A 332 -3.47 2.80 -3.52
CA GLU A 332 -4.63 2.41 -2.70
C GLU A 332 -5.80 1.94 -3.56
N TYR A 333 -5.74 2.06 -4.88
CA TYR A 333 -6.84 1.72 -5.77
C TYR A 333 -6.85 0.27 -6.26
N ASP A 334 -7.90 -0.12 -6.99
CA ASP A 334 -7.92 -1.38 -7.74
C ASP A 334 -6.95 -1.33 -8.92
N THR A 335 -5.68 -1.67 -8.67
CA THR A 335 -4.59 -1.61 -9.67
C THR A 335 -4.77 -2.53 -10.88
N LYS A 336 -5.74 -3.45 -10.83
CA LYS A 336 -6.08 -4.35 -11.94
C LYS A 336 -7.44 -4.04 -12.55
N TYR A 337 -8.13 -2.99 -12.09
CA TYR A 337 -9.44 -2.53 -12.62
C TYR A 337 -10.41 -3.70 -12.78
N THR A 338 -10.44 -4.54 -11.76
CA THR A 338 -11.18 -5.79 -11.75
C THR A 338 -12.67 -5.56 -11.56
N GLY A 339 -13.04 -4.49 -10.85
CA GLY A 339 -14.42 -4.09 -10.55
C GLY A 339 -14.77 -2.67 -10.98
N LYS A 340 -15.78 -2.09 -10.31
CA LYS A 340 -16.31 -0.73 -10.53
C LYS A 340 -15.63 0.35 -9.68
N GLY A 341 -14.42 0.08 -9.20
CA GLY A 341 -13.61 0.94 -8.34
C GLY A 341 -13.63 0.51 -6.87
N GLU A 342 -12.52 0.71 -6.19
CA GLU A 342 -12.36 0.41 -4.77
C GLU A 342 -13.06 1.46 -3.88
N PRO A 343 -13.43 1.10 -2.63
CA PRO A 343 -14.02 2.03 -1.68
C PRO A 343 -12.94 2.94 -1.05
N ILE A 344 -12.23 3.73 -1.86
CA ILE A 344 -11.29 4.78 -1.42
C ILE A 344 -11.50 6.02 -2.27
N ALA A 345 -11.30 5.92 -3.58
CA ALA A 345 -11.51 7.02 -4.54
C ALA A 345 -10.87 8.35 -4.06
N THR A 346 -11.62 9.45 -4.11
CA THR A 346 -11.11 10.81 -3.84
C THR A 346 -10.79 11.07 -2.35
N TRP A 347 -11.05 10.10 -1.46
CA TRP A 347 -10.70 10.24 -0.04
C TRP A 347 -9.19 10.23 0.24
N SER A 348 -8.38 9.73 -0.69
CA SER A 348 -6.91 9.67 -0.56
C SER A 348 -6.21 10.09 -1.84
N VAL A 349 -5.12 10.85 -1.69
CA VAL A 349 -4.23 11.19 -2.81
C VAL A 349 -3.60 9.96 -3.46
N MET A 350 -3.46 8.83 -2.75
CA MET A 350 -2.93 7.55 -3.28
C MET A 350 -4.00 6.73 -4.04
N SER A 351 -5.17 7.31 -4.29
CA SER A 351 -6.17 6.88 -5.27
C SER A 351 -6.53 8.11 -6.13
N SER A 352 -7.79 8.31 -6.51
CA SER A 352 -8.22 9.43 -7.36
C SER A 352 -8.25 10.79 -6.65
N GLY A 353 -7.79 10.88 -5.40
CA GLY A 353 -7.63 12.15 -4.68
C GLY A 353 -6.62 13.09 -5.32
N SER A 354 -5.68 12.55 -6.10
CA SER A 354 -4.71 13.30 -6.90
C SER A 354 -5.34 14.16 -8.00
N TRP A 355 -6.59 13.91 -8.39
CA TRP A 355 -7.32 14.66 -9.44
C TRP A 355 -8.38 15.63 -8.93
N ALA A 356 -8.50 15.81 -7.62
CA ALA A 356 -9.42 16.79 -7.07
C ALA A 356 -9.01 18.24 -7.43
N GLY A 357 -10.01 19.12 -7.48
CA GLY A 357 -9.88 20.55 -7.80
C GLY A 357 -10.87 21.04 -8.85
N VAL A 358 -11.10 22.36 -8.85
CA VAL A 358 -11.90 23.04 -9.88
C VAL A 358 -11.33 22.78 -11.28
N ILE A 359 -10.00 22.77 -11.37
CA ILE A 359 -9.25 22.16 -12.44
C ILE A 359 -8.64 20.88 -11.87
N GLY A 360 -8.80 19.76 -12.58
CA GLY A 360 -8.33 18.46 -12.10
C GLY A 360 -6.87 18.48 -11.65
N GLY A 361 -6.62 18.00 -10.44
CA GLY A 361 -5.29 17.88 -9.81
C GLY A 361 -4.71 19.15 -9.20
N THR A 362 -5.43 20.27 -9.24
CA THR A 362 -4.98 21.54 -8.62
C THR A 362 -5.28 21.65 -7.12
N GLU A 363 -6.18 20.80 -6.60
CA GLU A 363 -6.53 20.75 -5.17
C GLU A 363 -6.52 19.28 -4.69
N PRO A 364 -5.36 18.60 -4.69
CA PRO A 364 -5.29 17.21 -4.25
C PRO A 364 -5.77 17.05 -2.81
N THR A 365 -6.50 15.96 -2.54
CA THR A 365 -6.95 15.63 -1.18
C THR A 365 -5.82 15.08 -0.32
N GLY A 366 -6.01 15.00 0.99
CA GLY A 366 -4.97 14.48 1.89
C GLY A 366 -4.68 12.98 1.72
N PHE A 367 -3.56 12.53 2.29
CA PHE A 367 -3.26 11.10 2.42
C PHE A 367 -4.29 10.39 3.30
N SER A 368 -4.55 9.11 3.02
CA SER A 368 -5.26 8.21 3.93
C SER A 368 -4.56 8.15 5.29
N PRO A 369 -5.27 7.79 6.37
CA PRO A 369 -4.65 7.63 7.67
C PRO A 369 -3.65 6.46 7.70
N TRP A 370 -3.79 5.45 6.84
CA TRP A 370 -2.81 4.38 6.72
C TRP A 370 -1.51 4.87 6.09
N ALA A 371 -1.59 5.67 5.02
CA ALA A 371 -0.43 6.27 4.39
C ALA A 371 0.32 7.21 5.35
N LYS A 372 -0.41 8.02 6.15
CA LYS A 372 0.21 8.86 7.19
C LYS A 372 0.89 8.02 8.29
N GLU A 373 0.31 6.88 8.69
CA GLU A 373 0.94 5.96 9.65
C GLU A 373 2.25 5.38 9.07
N PHE A 374 2.25 5.01 7.79
CA PHE A 374 3.44 4.52 7.08
C PHE A 374 4.53 5.59 7.03
N LEU A 375 4.20 6.82 6.62
CA LEU A 375 5.16 7.93 6.55
C LEU A 375 5.70 8.31 7.93
N GLN A 376 4.85 8.29 8.98
CA GLN A 376 5.29 8.49 10.36
C GLN A 376 6.30 7.42 10.80
N ALA A 377 6.09 6.16 10.42
CA ALA A 377 6.99 5.06 10.75
C ALA A 377 8.30 5.06 9.92
N SER A 378 8.23 5.54 8.68
CA SER A 378 9.35 5.61 7.74
C SER A 378 10.26 6.81 8.02
N LEU A 379 9.68 8.01 8.15
CA LEU A 379 10.37 9.29 8.17
C LEU A 379 10.42 9.95 9.56
N GLY A 380 9.61 9.47 10.52
CA GLY A 380 9.43 10.15 11.80
C GLY A 380 8.64 11.45 11.64
N GLY A 381 8.92 12.48 12.45
CA GLY A 381 8.25 13.77 12.34
C GLY A 381 6.82 13.78 12.90
N ASN A 382 5.90 14.43 12.19
CA ASN A 382 4.56 14.81 12.65
C ASN A 382 3.48 14.53 11.58
N TRP A 383 3.56 13.41 10.87
CA TRP A 383 2.57 13.00 9.86
C TRP A 383 1.27 12.53 10.49
N GLN A 384 1.35 11.87 11.64
CA GLN A 384 0.19 11.36 12.34
C GLN A 384 0.42 11.19 13.83
N HIS A 385 -0.53 11.65 14.63
CA HIS A 385 -0.66 11.28 16.04
C HIS A 385 -2.09 10.89 16.37
N GLY A 386 -2.26 10.11 17.44
CA GLY A 386 -3.60 9.68 17.81
C GLY A 386 -3.64 8.67 18.93
N SER A 387 -4.86 8.21 19.22
CA SER A 387 -5.09 7.17 20.21
C SER A 387 -4.98 5.78 19.58
N ASN A 388 -4.22 4.89 20.23
CA ASN A 388 -4.10 3.48 19.87
C ASN A 388 -4.86 2.64 20.91
N VAL A 389 -5.91 1.96 20.49
CA VAL A 389 -6.89 1.34 21.40
C VAL A 389 -7.08 -0.12 21.01
N HIS A 390 -6.97 -1.04 21.97
CA HIS A 390 -7.36 -2.43 21.73
C HIS A 390 -8.84 -2.62 22.04
N LEU A 391 -9.54 -3.40 21.21
CA LEU A 391 -10.96 -3.66 21.37
C LEU A 391 -11.33 -4.17 22.77
N ASN A 392 -10.47 -5.00 23.37
CA ASN A 392 -10.69 -5.57 24.70
C ASN A 392 -10.53 -4.55 25.85
N ASP A 393 -9.94 -3.38 25.59
CA ASP A 393 -9.78 -2.30 26.57
C ASP A 393 -11.00 -1.34 26.59
N LEU A 394 -11.93 -1.52 25.64
CA LEU A 394 -13.12 -0.68 25.54
C LEU A 394 -14.14 -1.06 26.59
N SER A 395 -14.60 -0.06 27.36
CA SER A 395 -15.69 -0.26 28.32
C SER A 395 -17.05 -0.33 27.61
N ALA A 396 -18.01 -1.04 28.21
CA ALA A 396 -19.40 -1.05 27.75
C ALA A 396 -20.07 0.34 27.78
N ARG A 397 -19.54 1.27 28.59
CA ARG A 397 -20.00 2.67 28.64
C ARG A 397 -19.41 3.54 27.50
N GLY A 398 -18.39 3.03 26.83
CA GLY A 398 -17.66 3.71 25.78
C GLY A 398 -16.60 4.69 26.29
N ASN A 399 -15.56 4.85 25.49
CA ASN A 399 -14.46 5.77 25.72
C ASN A 399 -14.62 6.96 24.76
N VAL A 400 -14.43 8.18 25.26
CA VAL A 400 -14.58 9.42 24.49
C VAL A 400 -13.24 9.79 23.87
N TYR A 401 -13.25 10.09 22.57
CA TYR A 401 -12.11 10.62 21.83
C TYR A 401 -12.51 11.88 21.07
N MET A 402 -11.54 12.78 20.94
CA MET A 402 -11.65 14.02 20.18
C MET A 402 -10.77 13.87 18.94
N LEU A 403 -11.31 14.22 17.78
CA LEU A 403 -10.60 14.17 16.51
C LEU A 403 -10.50 15.58 15.94
N ASP A 404 -9.30 16.00 15.54
CA ASP A 404 -9.12 17.19 14.71
C ASP A 404 -9.19 16.81 13.22
N GLN A 405 -9.47 17.79 12.36
CA GLN A 405 -9.55 17.56 10.92
C GLN A 405 -8.20 17.11 10.34
N ALA A 406 -8.22 16.08 9.49
CA ALA A 406 -7.02 15.34 9.07
C ALA A 406 -6.00 16.16 8.24
N ASN A 407 -6.40 17.33 7.72
CA ASN A 407 -5.57 18.22 6.92
C ASN A 407 -4.74 19.23 7.74
N ASP A 408 -4.95 19.30 9.06
CA ASP A 408 -4.24 20.21 9.96
C ASP A 408 -3.72 19.42 11.18
N LYS A 409 -2.74 19.97 11.88
CA LYS A 409 -2.26 19.43 13.16
C LYS A 409 -2.76 20.26 14.33
N GLY A 410 -3.38 19.57 15.29
CA GLY A 410 -3.99 20.19 16.46
C GLY A 410 -3.72 19.39 17.73
N ARG A 411 -4.40 19.79 18.81
CA ARG A 411 -4.22 19.18 20.14
C ARG A 411 -4.94 17.85 20.33
N ASN A 412 -5.95 17.56 19.52
CA ASN A 412 -6.72 16.33 19.62
C ASN A 412 -6.08 15.24 18.76
N ASP A 413 -6.69 14.06 18.66
CA ASP A 413 -6.14 12.99 17.82
C ASP A 413 -6.35 13.33 16.33
N ASP A 414 -5.37 13.02 15.47
CA ASP A 414 -5.60 13.00 14.01
C ASP A 414 -6.45 11.78 13.64
N VAL A 415 -6.21 10.67 14.34
CA VAL A 415 -6.83 9.37 14.12
C VAL A 415 -7.03 8.61 15.43
N VAL A 416 -8.08 7.81 15.51
CA VAL A 416 -8.21 6.76 16.54
C VAL A 416 -8.05 5.41 15.87
N ARG A 417 -6.95 4.71 16.17
CA ARG A 417 -6.69 3.32 15.73
C ARG A 417 -7.31 2.34 16.72
N ILE A 418 -8.16 1.44 16.21
CA ILE A 418 -8.89 0.45 16.99
C ILE A 418 -8.42 -0.94 16.57
N ASN A 419 -7.50 -1.52 17.32
CA ASN A 419 -6.94 -2.85 17.07
C ASN A 419 -7.96 -3.94 17.43
N LEU A 420 -8.18 -4.83 16.47
CA LEU A 420 -9.05 -5.99 16.63
C LEU A 420 -8.22 -7.23 16.99
N PRO A 421 -8.85 -8.29 17.52
CA PRO A 421 -8.20 -9.60 17.63
C PRO A 421 -7.66 -10.05 16.27
N ALA A 422 -6.48 -10.65 16.21
CA ALA A 422 -5.90 -11.06 14.92
C ALA A 422 -6.86 -11.96 14.11
N LYS A 423 -6.95 -11.67 12.81
CA LYS A 423 -7.74 -12.43 11.85
C LYS A 423 -7.00 -13.72 11.51
N ALA A 424 -7.59 -14.88 11.80
CA ALA A 424 -7.06 -16.16 11.36
C ALA A 424 -7.31 -16.33 9.85
N VAL A 425 -6.24 -16.49 9.06
CA VAL A 425 -6.35 -16.78 7.62
C VAL A 425 -5.77 -18.14 7.28
N PRO A 426 -6.34 -18.87 6.30
CA PRO A 426 -5.83 -20.18 5.93
C PRO A 426 -4.36 -20.14 5.50
N LEU A 427 -3.55 -21.06 6.02
CA LEU A 427 -2.13 -21.22 5.69
C LEU A 427 -1.89 -22.58 5.02
N ASN A 428 -1.81 -23.66 5.81
CA ASN A 428 -1.72 -25.03 5.34
C ASN A 428 -2.61 -25.90 6.24
N PRO A 429 -3.65 -26.58 5.76
CA PRO A 429 -4.47 -27.44 6.62
C PRO A 429 -3.64 -28.62 7.20
N PRO A 430 -3.85 -29.01 8.46
CA PRO A 430 -3.22 -30.21 9.04
C PRO A 430 -3.47 -31.45 8.18
N TYR A 431 -2.50 -32.39 8.17
CA TYR A 431 -2.65 -33.63 7.41
C TYR A 431 -3.75 -34.50 8.02
N ALA A 432 -3.74 -34.62 9.34
CA ALA A 432 -4.75 -35.31 10.13
C ALA A 432 -5.11 -34.46 11.35
N GLY A 433 -6.28 -34.72 11.95
CA GLY A 433 -6.69 -34.02 13.17
C GLY A 433 -7.00 -32.54 12.98
N GLN A 434 -6.74 -31.74 14.02
CA GLN A 434 -6.97 -30.30 14.07
C GLN A 434 -5.67 -29.48 14.12
N TYR A 435 -4.52 -30.11 14.38
CA TYR A 435 -3.26 -29.42 14.57
C TYR A 435 -2.10 -30.10 13.86
N GLN A 436 -1.05 -29.33 13.61
CA GLN A 436 0.24 -29.77 13.10
C GLN A 436 1.35 -28.99 13.81
N TYR A 437 2.60 -29.40 13.67
CA TYR A 437 3.74 -28.57 14.09
C TYR A 437 4.21 -27.70 12.93
N HIS A 438 4.36 -26.40 13.19
CA HIS A 438 4.97 -25.43 12.28
C HIS A 438 6.33 -25.01 12.81
N GLY A 439 7.35 -25.13 11.97
CA GLY A 439 8.72 -24.72 12.26
C GLY A 439 8.92 -23.21 12.32
N GLY A 440 7.90 -22.41 11.99
CA GLY A 440 7.94 -20.95 11.96
C GLY A 440 8.18 -20.39 10.57
N LYS A 441 8.07 -19.07 10.47
CA LYS A 441 8.25 -18.27 9.26
C LYS A 441 9.05 -17.02 9.60
N GLY A 442 10.18 -16.80 8.93
CA GLY A 442 11.06 -15.67 9.22
C GLY A 442 12.52 -15.94 8.84
N ASN A 443 13.37 -14.96 9.11
CA ASN A 443 14.79 -14.97 8.75
C ASN A 443 15.65 -15.31 9.98
N ASN A 444 16.82 -15.90 9.76
CA ASN A 444 17.80 -16.30 10.77
C ASN A 444 17.19 -17.22 11.85
N LEU A 445 16.28 -18.11 11.45
CA LEU A 445 15.65 -19.05 12.36
C LEU A 445 16.59 -20.22 12.67
N ASP A 446 16.54 -20.68 13.92
CA ASP A 446 17.05 -21.98 14.37
C ASP A 446 16.01 -22.60 15.30
N ASN A 447 14.92 -23.06 14.69
CA ASN A 447 13.80 -23.63 15.42
C ASN A 447 13.95 -25.14 15.45
N ARG A 448 13.67 -25.75 16.61
CA ARG A 448 13.87 -27.17 16.89
C ARG A 448 12.69 -27.78 17.63
N MET A 449 12.48 -29.07 17.44
CA MET A 449 11.71 -29.91 18.35
C MET A 449 12.44 -31.22 18.57
N SER A 450 12.61 -31.62 19.84
CA SER A 450 13.51 -32.72 20.21
C SER A 450 12.87 -33.71 21.18
N VAL A 451 13.23 -34.99 21.05
CA VAL A 451 12.77 -36.08 21.93
C VAL A 451 13.92 -37.07 22.20
N GLN A 452 13.95 -37.63 23.41
CA GLN A 452 14.88 -38.68 23.79
C GLN A 452 14.28 -40.06 23.46
N ILE A 453 15.02 -40.89 22.73
CA ILE A 453 14.58 -42.22 22.30
C ILE A 453 15.55 -43.27 22.84
N ASP A 454 15.00 -44.32 23.44
CA ASP A 454 15.75 -45.49 23.89
C ASP A 454 15.67 -46.61 22.83
N LEU A 455 16.78 -46.84 22.14
CA LEU A 455 16.95 -47.93 21.18
C LEU A 455 17.74 -49.10 21.77
N THR A 456 17.94 -49.16 23.09
CA THR A 456 18.61 -50.29 23.74
C THR A 456 17.84 -51.59 23.50
N GLY A 457 18.58 -52.65 23.13
CA GLY A 457 17.99 -53.94 22.78
C GLY A 457 17.20 -53.98 21.47
N ARG A 458 17.22 -52.90 20.67
CA ARG A 458 16.58 -52.85 19.34
C ARG A 458 17.55 -53.20 18.22
N SER A 459 17.02 -53.66 17.08
CA SER A 459 17.83 -54.05 15.91
C SER A 459 17.59 -53.19 14.67
N GLN A 460 16.35 -52.72 14.49
CA GLN A 460 15.95 -51.82 13.41
C GLN A 460 15.09 -50.71 13.99
N ALA A 461 15.26 -49.48 13.50
CA ALA A 461 14.45 -48.35 13.91
C ALA A 461 14.26 -47.35 12.76
N SER A 462 13.12 -46.68 12.72
CA SER A 462 12.82 -45.65 11.73
C SER A 462 12.02 -44.50 12.35
N LEU A 463 12.20 -43.32 11.76
CA LEU A 463 11.32 -42.17 11.92
C LEU A 463 10.51 -42.03 10.62
N SER A 464 9.21 -41.84 10.75
CA SER A 464 8.37 -41.35 9.66
C SER A 464 7.48 -40.20 10.13
N PHE A 465 7.16 -39.29 9.23
CA PHE A 465 6.20 -38.22 9.45
C PHE A 465 5.65 -37.71 8.13
N LYS A 466 4.51 -37.02 8.18
CA LYS A 466 4.01 -36.22 7.07
C LYS A 466 4.64 -34.84 7.13
N THR A 467 5.06 -34.33 5.98
CA THR A 467 5.59 -32.97 5.89
C THR A 467 5.04 -32.21 4.70
N TRP A 468 4.71 -30.95 4.93
CA TRP A 468 4.47 -29.94 3.92
C TRP A 468 5.51 -28.84 4.14
N TYR A 469 6.11 -28.32 3.08
CA TYR A 469 7.09 -27.24 3.22
C TYR A 469 7.11 -26.34 2.00
N GLN A 470 7.37 -25.07 2.27
CA GLN A 470 7.67 -24.04 1.28
C GLN A 470 8.69 -23.13 1.93
N ILE A 471 9.96 -23.38 1.62
CA ILE A 471 11.15 -22.73 2.19
C ILE A 471 12.10 -22.36 1.05
N GLU A 472 12.87 -21.28 1.22
CA GLU A 472 13.74 -20.75 0.16
C GLU A 472 14.70 -21.83 -0.36
N GLN A 473 14.57 -22.15 -1.66
CA GLN A 473 15.30 -23.25 -2.25
C GLN A 473 16.81 -23.01 -2.20
N ASP A 474 17.53 -24.00 -1.65
CA ASP A 474 18.99 -24.02 -1.50
C ASP A 474 19.55 -22.91 -0.58
N TYR A 475 18.70 -22.26 0.24
CA TYR A 475 19.08 -21.30 1.27
C TYR A 475 18.55 -21.71 2.66
N ASP A 476 17.28 -22.09 2.71
CA ASP A 476 16.60 -22.57 3.91
C ASP A 476 16.54 -24.10 3.93
N TYR A 477 16.72 -24.69 5.12
CA TYR A 477 16.80 -26.14 5.26
C TYR A 477 16.01 -26.64 6.48
N ALA A 478 15.17 -27.66 6.26
CA ALA A 478 14.63 -28.51 7.31
C ALA A 478 15.46 -29.79 7.44
N ARG A 479 15.77 -30.22 8.66
CA ARG A 479 16.73 -31.30 8.94
C ARG A 479 16.22 -32.23 10.02
N VAL A 480 16.60 -33.49 9.92
CA VAL A 480 16.51 -34.47 11.01
C VAL A 480 17.91 -34.71 11.55
N LEU A 481 18.07 -34.58 12.86
CA LEU A 481 19.34 -34.75 13.55
C LEU A 481 19.24 -35.89 14.56
N VAL A 482 20.29 -36.69 14.63
CA VAL A 482 20.49 -37.69 15.69
C VAL A 482 21.74 -37.29 16.48
N ASN A 483 21.58 -37.04 17.77
CA ASN A 483 22.66 -36.55 18.64
C ASN A 483 23.38 -35.30 18.08
N GLY A 484 22.61 -34.40 17.47
CA GLY A 484 23.10 -33.15 16.88
C GLY A 484 23.78 -33.29 15.51
N GLN A 485 23.77 -34.47 14.88
CA GLN A 485 24.29 -34.68 13.52
C GLN A 485 23.15 -34.85 12.51
N PRO A 486 23.13 -34.10 11.40
CA PRO A 486 22.09 -34.25 10.38
C PRO A 486 22.23 -35.60 9.65
N ILE A 487 21.10 -36.23 9.36
CA ILE A 487 21.04 -37.54 8.69
C ILE A 487 20.25 -37.44 7.39
N ALA A 488 20.55 -38.33 6.45
CA ALA A 488 19.84 -38.40 5.17
C ALA A 488 18.51 -39.15 5.31
N GLY A 489 17.50 -38.69 4.56
CA GLY A 489 16.20 -39.33 4.40
C GLY A 489 15.80 -39.35 2.93
N ASN A 490 14.59 -39.83 2.63
CA ASN A 490 14.07 -39.93 1.27
C ASN A 490 13.87 -38.56 0.56
N LEU A 491 13.71 -37.46 1.31
CA LEU A 491 13.47 -36.10 0.80
C LEU A 491 14.68 -35.17 0.89
N THR A 492 15.81 -35.63 1.43
CA THR A 492 16.98 -34.77 1.68
C THR A 492 17.91 -34.66 0.48
N THR A 493 18.55 -33.51 0.31
CA THR A 493 19.69 -33.29 -0.58
C THR A 493 20.95 -32.92 0.21
N SER A 494 22.12 -33.20 -0.38
CA SER A 494 23.42 -32.70 0.08
C SER A 494 23.96 -31.56 -0.79
N ASP A 495 23.19 -31.14 -1.81
CA ASP A 495 23.57 -30.05 -2.69
C ASP A 495 23.48 -28.72 -1.94
N ASP A 496 24.52 -27.91 -2.07
CA ASP A 496 24.64 -26.59 -1.46
C ASP A 496 25.24 -25.61 -2.49
N PRO A 497 24.51 -25.29 -3.57
CA PRO A 497 25.00 -24.43 -4.64
C PRO A 497 25.31 -23.01 -4.16
N ASN A 498 24.61 -22.54 -3.14
CA ASN A 498 24.77 -21.20 -2.56
C ASN A 498 25.82 -21.16 -1.43
N LYS A 499 26.38 -22.32 -1.06
CA LYS A 499 27.42 -22.46 -0.02
C LYS A 499 26.98 -21.91 1.34
N VAL A 500 25.71 -22.12 1.68
CA VAL A 500 25.13 -21.69 2.97
C VAL A 500 25.73 -22.48 4.12
N GLY A 501 26.16 -23.73 3.88
CA GLY A 501 26.88 -24.54 4.85
C GLY A 501 25.99 -25.22 5.89
N PHE A 502 24.68 -25.33 5.64
CA PHE A 502 23.77 -26.07 6.51
C PHE A 502 23.80 -27.60 6.31
N GLY A 503 24.48 -28.10 5.27
CA GLY A 503 24.68 -29.53 5.05
C GLY A 503 23.42 -30.26 4.56
N ILE A 504 23.26 -31.53 4.94
CA ILE A 504 22.15 -32.37 4.45
C ILE A 504 20.81 -31.91 5.01
N GLY A 505 19.81 -31.73 4.15
CA GLY A 505 18.46 -31.34 4.56
C GLY A 505 17.45 -31.31 3.41
N ILE A 506 16.22 -30.98 3.76
CA ILE A 506 15.09 -30.73 2.86
C ILE A 506 15.08 -29.24 2.54
N THR A 507 14.90 -28.87 1.26
CA THR A 507 14.82 -27.48 0.80
C THR A 507 13.80 -27.35 -0.36
N GLY A 508 13.36 -26.12 -0.66
CA GLY A 508 12.41 -25.81 -1.73
C GLY A 508 10.94 -25.99 -1.33
N SER A 509 10.10 -26.48 -2.24
CA SER A 509 8.67 -26.66 -2.02
C SER A 509 8.21 -28.11 -2.22
N SER A 510 7.35 -28.59 -1.33
CA SER A 510 6.81 -29.96 -1.36
C SER A 510 5.59 -30.13 -2.28
N GLY A 511 4.90 -29.03 -2.62
CA GLY A 511 3.66 -29.03 -3.41
C GLY A 511 2.45 -29.70 -2.73
N GLY A 512 2.57 -30.08 -1.46
CA GLY A 512 1.58 -30.90 -0.75
C GLY A 512 2.20 -31.67 0.43
N TRP A 513 1.38 -32.46 1.12
CA TRP A 513 1.84 -33.36 2.18
C TRP A 513 2.55 -34.57 1.59
N ASN A 514 3.81 -34.76 1.95
CA ASN A 514 4.64 -35.87 1.52
C ASN A 514 5.06 -36.75 2.71
N ASP A 515 5.35 -38.02 2.44
CA ASP A 515 5.93 -38.95 3.40
C ASP A 515 7.44 -38.70 3.54
N ALA A 516 7.88 -38.38 4.75
CA ALA A 516 9.29 -38.31 5.10
C ALA A 516 9.69 -39.55 5.90
N GLU A 517 10.77 -40.22 5.49
CA GLU A 517 11.27 -41.45 6.07
C GLU A 517 12.78 -41.36 6.32
N PHE A 518 13.20 -41.72 7.55
CA PHE A 518 14.60 -41.71 7.98
C PHE A 518 14.95 -43.00 8.72
N ASP A 519 16.10 -43.59 8.36
CA ASP A 519 16.62 -44.79 9.02
C ASP A 519 17.39 -44.42 10.30
N LEU A 520 16.93 -44.96 11.43
CA LEU A 520 17.55 -44.80 12.75
C LEU A 520 18.33 -46.05 13.19
N SER A 521 18.31 -47.12 12.39
CA SER A 521 19.00 -48.39 12.68
C SER A 521 20.51 -48.24 12.94
N PRO A 522 21.26 -47.26 12.36
CA PRO A 522 22.67 -47.05 12.71
C PRO A 522 22.93 -46.74 14.20
N TRP A 523 21.90 -46.30 14.94
CA TRP A 523 21.98 -46.03 16.38
C TRP A 523 21.29 -47.09 17.24
N ALA A 524 20.95 -48.25 16.66
CA ALA A 524 20.45 -49.39 17.42
C ALA A 524 21.36 -49.71 18.61
N GLY A 525 20.77 -49.96 19.78
CA GLY A 525 21.48 -50.23 21.03
C GLY A 525 21.88 -48.99 21.84
N GLN A 526 21.53 -47.78 21.40
CA GLN A 526 21.90 -46.52 22.06
C GLN A 526 20.69 -45.76 22.60
N HIS A 527 20.94 -44.82 23.52
CA HIS A 527 20.01 -43.71 23.77
C HIS A 527 20.38 -42.57 22.83
N ILE A 528 19.39 -42.01 22.15
CA ILE A 528 19.59 -40.91 21.20
C ILE A 528 18.68 -39.73 21.50
N GLU A 529 19.16 -38.53 21.17
CA GLU A 529 18.31 -37.36 20.98
C GLU A 529 17.95 -37.25 19.49
N LEU A 530 16.66 -37.36 19.19
CA LEU A 530 16.11 -37.11 17.87
C LEU A 530 15.60 -35.68 17.81
N THR A 531 16.02 -34.91 16.81
CA THR A 531 15.61 -33.51 16.63
C THR A 531 15.16 -33.25 15.20
N LEU A 532 14.02 -32.59 15.05
CA LEU A 532 13.65 -31.91 13.81
C LEU A 532 14.04 -30.45 13.94
N GLN A 533 14.67 -29.89 12.92
CA GLN A 533 15.19 -28.52 12.94
C GLN A 533 14.85 -27.80 11.65
N TYR A 534 14.39 -26.56 11.74
CA TYR A 534 14.24 -25.65 10.62
C TYR A 534 15.22 -24.48 10.77
N LEU A 535 16.04 -24.29 9.74
CA LEU A 535 16.98 -23.18 9.62
C LEU A 535 16.57 -22.28 8.46
N SER A 536 16.66 -20.96 8.68
CA SER A 536 16.57 -19.98 7.61
C SER A 536 17.72 -18.99 7.60
N ASP A 537 18.02 -18.46 6.43
CA ASP A 537 19.06 -17.46 6.24
C ASP A 537 18.54 -16.02 6.53
N GLY A 538 19.32 -15.00 6.20
CA GLY A 538 18.91 -13.60 6.38
C GLY A 538 17.88 -13.09 5.35
N GLY A 539 17.48 -13.95 4.41
CA GLY A 539 16.85 -13.67 3.13
C GLY A 539 15.33 -13.80 3.08
N VAL A 540 14.81 -14.61 2.16
CA VAL A 540 13.38 -14.65 1.83
C VAL A 540 12.65 -15.64 2.76
N ALA A 541 11.75 -15.12 3.60
CA ALA A 541 10.89 -15.97 4.43
C ALA A 541 9.65 -16.47 3.67
N GLU A 542 9.66 -17.73 3.26
CA GLU A 542 8.48 -18.43 2.75
C GLU A 542 7.57 -18.98 3.88
N ASN A 543 6.64 -19.90 3.59
CA ASN A 543 5.65 -20.36 4.57
C ASN A 543 6.23 -21.29 5.66
N GLY A 544 7.45 -21.78 5.48
CA GLY A 544 8.17 -22.56 6.48
C GLY A 544 7.99 -24.07 6.31
N PHE A 545 8.31 -24.78 7.38
CA PHE A 545 8.33 -26.25 7.44
C PHE A 545 7.24 -26.78 8.38
N PHE A 546 6.44 -27.75 7.93
CA PHE A 546 5.31 -28.31 8.67
C PHE A 546 5.46 -29.81 8.82
N VAL A 547 5.05 -30.32 9.98
CA VAL A 547 5.19 -31.71 10.38
C VAL A 547 3.92 -32.19 11.07
N ASP A 548 3.44 -33.35 10.67
CA ASP A 548 2.28 -34.01 11.25
C ASP A 548 2.44 -35.54 11.21
N ASP A 549 1.58 -36.27 11.93
CA ASP A 549 1.55 -37.73 12.02
C ASP A 549 2.94 -38.37 12.24
N LEU A 550 3.69 -37.83 13.20
CA LEU A 550 5.05 -38.28 13.47
C LEU A 550 5.02 -39.61 14.21
N THR A 551 5.75 -40.60 13.69
CA THR A 551 5.97 -41.89 14.35
C THR A 551 7.44 -42.29 14.40
N VAL A 552 7.86 -42.82 15.54
CA VAL A 552 9.15 -43.52 15.70
C VAL A 552 8.84 -44.97 16.01
N SER A 553 9.35 -45.89 15.20
CA SER A 553 9.13 -47.32 15.37
C SER A 553 10.45 -48.08 15.46
N ALA A 554 10.51 -49.13 16.27
CA ALA A 554 11.66 -50.02 16.36
C ALA A 554 11.23 -51.49 16.48
N ASP A 555 11.83 -52.35 15.64
CA ASP A 555 11.50 -53.78 15.51
C ASP A 555 9.99 -54.06 15.38
N GLY A 556 9.28 -53.21 14.63
CA GLY A 556 7.83 -53.29 14.43
C GLY A 556 6.97 -52.76 15.59
N ASN A 557 7.58 -52.22 16.66
CA ASN A 557 6.87 -51.59 17.77
C ASN A 557 6.89 -50.07 17.66
N LEU A 558 5.76 -49.44 17.91
CA LEU A 558 5.64 -47.98 18.01
C LEU A 558 6.25 -47.48 19.33
N LEU A 559 7.26 -46.62 19.25
CA LEU A 559 7.92 -45.98 20.41
C LEU A 559 7.34 -44.60 20.69
N VAL A 560 7.11 -43.80 19.64
CA VAL A 560 6.54 -42.45 19.73
C VAL A 560 5.49 -42.31 18.63
N SER A 561 4.37 -41.66 18.97
CA SER A 561 3.37 -41.17 18.02
C SER A 561 2.88 -39.81 18.48
N ASP A 562 2.98 -38.82 17.60
CA ASP A 562 2.61 -37.43 17.90
C ASP A 562 2.07 -36.75 16.63
N GLY A 563 0.75 -36.56 16.58
CA GLY A 563 0.06 -35.79 15.54
C GLY A 563 -0.35 -34.40 16.01
N ALA A 564 0.37 -33.81 16.98
CA ALA A 564 0.10 -32.47 17.51
C ALA A 564 -1.28 -32.25 18.17
N GLU A 565 -2.09 -33.27 18.44
CA GLU A 565 -3.45 -33.10 19.01
C GLU A 565 -3.50 -32.90 20.55
N GLY A 566 -2.37 -33.06 21.24
CA GLY A 566 -2.33 -33.11 22.70
C GLY A 566 -1.03 -32.56 23.28
N THR A 567 -0.64 -33.08 24.46
CA THR A 567 0.68 -32.78 25.01
C THR A 567 1.73 -33.45 24.13
N SER A 568 2.58 -32.64 23.51
CA SER A 568 3.65 -33.12 22.63
C SER A 568 4.60 -34.07 23.37
N ALA A 569 5.04 -35.13 22.67
CA ALA A 569 6.16 -35.95 23.09
C ALA A 569 7.51 -35.23 22.93
N PHE A 570 7.55 -34.16 22.15
CA PHE A 570 8.72 -33.37 21.86
C PHE A 570 8.80 -32.14 22.77
N THR A 571 10.04 -31.77 23.12
CA THR A 571 10.34 -30.45 23.65
C THR A 571 10.45 -29.48 22.49
N LEU A 572 9.53 -28.52 22.42
CA LEU A 572 9.49 -27.51 21.37
C LEU A 572 10.40 -26.31 21.73
N ALA A 573 11.24 -25.91 20.79
CA ALA A 573 12.09 -24.72 20.86
C ALA A 573 11.98 -23.96 19.54
N GLY A 574 10.93 -23.15 19.40
CA GLY A 574 10.65 -22.36 18.20
C GLY A 574 9.60 -22.98 17.26
N PHE A 575 9.45 -24.31 17.26
CA PHE A 575 8.28 -24.94 16.66
C PHE A 575 7.02 -24.63 17.50
N THR A 576 5.89 -24.47 16.81
CA THR A 576 4.60 -24.19 17.44
C THR A 576 3.52 -25.12 16.92
N GLN A 577 2.57 -25.48 17.78
CA GLN A 577 1.32 -26.11 17.37
C GLN A 577 0.51 -25.11 16.53
N ASN A 578 0.05 -25.53 15.36
CA ASN A 578 -0.64 -24.70 14.38
C ASN A 578 -1.92 -25.40 13.91
N ASP A 579 -3.03 -24.68 13.80
CA ASP A 579 -4.35 -25.21 13.42
C ASP A 579 -4.62 -25.13 11.90
N GLY A 580 -3.58 -24.82 11.13
CA GLY A 580 -3.64 -24.56 9.70
C GLY A 580 -3.98 -23.14 9.31
N THR A 581 -3.96 -22.21 10.26
CA THR A 581 -4.13 -20.78 10.00
C THR A 581 -2.90 -19.96 10.39
N GLU A 582 -2.77 -18.76 9.85
CA GLU A 582 -1.86 -17.73 10.35
C GLU A 582 -2.64 -16.50 10.84
N PRO A 583 -2.18 -15.84 11.92
CA PRO A 583 -2.79 -14.61 12.38
C PRO A 583 -2.36 -13.42 11.51
N LYS A 584 -3.33 -12.61 11.10
CA LYS A 584 -3.13 -11.34 10.40
C LYS A 584 -3.71 -10.18 11.18
N GLU A 585 -2.96 -9.10 11.26
CA GLU A 585 -3.46 -7.88 11.89
C GLU A 585 -4.54 -7.22 11.02
N HIS A 586 -5.56 -6.72 11.70
CA HIS A 586 -6.59 -5.88 11.09
C HIS A 586 -7.15 -4.91 12.13
N TYR A 587 -7.59 -3.75 11.68
CA TYR A 587 -7.98 -2.67 12.58
C TYR A 587 -8.81 -1.61 11.86
N TYR A 588 -9.48 -0.77 12.64
CA TYR A 588 -10.15 0.42 12.12
C TYR A 588 -9.31 1.67 12.37
N LEU A 589 -9.37 2.62 11.46
CA LEU A 589 -8.85 3.99 11.62
C LEU A 589 -10.01 4.96 11.50
N ALA A 590 -10.36 5.65 12.59
CA ALA A 590 -11.37 6.71 12.57
C ALA A 590 -10.68 8.07 12.49
N GLU A 591 -10.91 8.80 11.41
CA GLU A 591 -10.39 10.16 11.19
C GLU A 591 -11.54 11.15 10.97
N TRP A 592 -11.24 12.45 11.00
CA TRP A 592 -12.23 13.50 10.75
C TRP A 592 -11.87 14.31 9.50
N ARG A 593 -12.75 14.36 8.52
CA ARG A 593 -12.53 15.04 7.22
C ARG A 593 -13.43 16.26 7.07
N ASN A 594 -12.87 17.33 6.51
CA ASN A 594 -13.53 18.62 6.34
C ASN A 594 -13.00 19.34 5.10
N HIS A 595 -13.71 20.35 4.60
CA HIS A 595 -13.31 21.09 3.39
C HIS A 595 -12.34 22.24 3.70
N ALA A 596 -11.17 21.89 4.24
CA ALA A 596 -10.13 22.82 4.65
C ALA A 596 -8.73 22.32 4.23
N GLY A 597 -7.76 23.23 4.12
CA GLY A 597 -6.40 22.88 3.66
C GLY A 597 -6.43 22.15 2.31
N VAL A 598 -5.66 21.07 2.19
CA VAL A 598 -5.68 20.16 1.03
C VAL A 598 -7.05 19.50 0.81
N ASP A 599 -7.82 19.24 1.87
CA ASP A 599 -9.12 18.58 1.77
C ASP A 599 -10.23 19.51 1.26
N LYS A 600 -9.92 20.76 0.88
CA LYS A 600 -10.81 21.58 0.05
C LYS A 600 -11.18 20.87 -1.25
N GLY A 601 -10.27 20.06 -1.81
CA GLY A 601 -10.53 19.27 -3.01
C GLY A 601 -11.72 18.33 -2.91
N LEU A 602 -12.05 17.86 -1.70
CA LEU A 602 -13.25 17.03 -1.48
C LEU A 602 -14.56 17.79 -1.77
N ALA A 603 -14.55 19.13 -1.80
CA ALA A 603 -15.70 19.93 -2.22
C ALA A 603 -15.73 20.21 -3.73
N HIS A 604 -14.63 19.92 -4.44
CA HIS A 604 -14.40 20.29 -5.83
C HIS A 604 -13.91 19.06 -6.63
N ILE A 605 -14.77 18.07 -6.82
CA ILE A 605 -14.44 16.87 -7.61
C ILE A 605 -15.05 17.04 -9.00
N SER A 606 -14.22 17.25 -10.02
CA SER A 606 -14.69 17.43 -11.39
C SER A 606 -15.28 16.14 -11.96
N VAL A 607 -16.48 16.24 -12.54
CA VAL A 607 -17.16 15.18 -13.30
C VAL A 607 -17.70 15.81 -14.59
N GLY A 608 -16.90 15.76 -15.65
CA GLY A 608 -17.13 16.54 -16.87
C GLY A 608 -17.12 18.04 -16.57
N ASP A 609 -18.20 18.74 -16.92
CA ASP A 609 -18.41 20.16 -16.61
C ASP A 609 -19.18 20.40 -15.29
N GLN A 610 -19.34 19.36 -14.47
CA GLN A 610 -20.06 19.41 -13.19
C GLN A 610 -19.10 19.19 -12.02
N MET A 611 -19.53 19.63 -10.84
CA MET A 611 -18.79 19.44 -9.59
C MET A 611 -19.55 18.49 -8.67
N MET A 612 -18.86 17.46 -8.21
CA MET A 612 -19.27 16.57 -7.14
C MET A 612 -18.55 16.97 -5.84
N ARG A 613 -19.17 16.65 -4.72
CA ARG A 613 -18.66 16.88 -3.38
C ARG A 613 -18.69 15.58 -2.61
N TYR A 614 -17.66 15.35 -1.82
CA TYR A 614 -17.60 14.32 -0.78
C TYR A 614 -17.93 14.95 0.58
N GLU A 615 -18.80 14.33 1.37
CA GLU A 615 -19.40 14.96 2.56
C GLU A 615 -18.48 14.94 3.80
N PRO A 616 -18.35 16.04 4.56
CA PRO A 616 -17.46 16.11 5.71
C PRO A 616 -18.02 15.39 6.94
N GLY A 617 -17.14 14.85 7.79
CA GLY A 617 -17.51 14.14 9.01
C GLY A 617 -16.45 13.14 9.47
N MET A 618 -16.84 12.19 10.30
CA MET A 618 -15.98 11.08 10.68
C MET A 618 -15.91 10.08 9.52
N LEU A 619 -14.75 9.88 8.93
CA LEU A 619 -14.50 8.83 7.95
C LEU A 619 -13.91 7.63 8.68
N LEU A 620 -14.46 6.44 8.43
CA LEU A 620 -14.01 5.21 9.05
C LEU A 620 -13.35 4.33 8.00
N TRP A 621 -12.10 3.94 8.24
CA TRP A 621 -11.34 3.05 7.39
C TRP A 621 -11.21 1.69 8.06
N TYR A 622 -11.23 0.62 7.27
CA TYR A 622 -10.94 -0.74 7.71
C TYR A 622 -9.69 -1.26 6.98
N VAL A 623 -8.66 -1.53 7.76
CA VAL A 623 -7.36 -2.07 7.32
C VAL A 623 -7.36 -3.57 7.57
N ASP A 624 -6.99 -4.35 6.55
CA ASP A 624 -6.92 -5.81 6.61
C ASP A 624 -5.57 -6.31 6.12
N GLY A 625 -4.65 -6.59 7.05
CA GLY A 625 -3.29 -7.06 6.75
C GLY A 625 -3.23 -8.47 6.18
N SER A 626 -4.38 -9.15 5.99
CA SER A 626 -4.44 -10.40 5.21
C SER A 626 -4.59 -10.19 3.72
N GLN A 627 -4.78 -8.95 3.27
CA GLN A 627 -4.96 -8.60 1.86
C GLN A 627 -3.76 -7.77 1.41
N GLU A 628 -3.31 -7.99 0.18
CA GLU A 628 -2.13 -7.31 -0.39
C GLU A 628 -2.51 -6.26 -1.44
N ASN A 629 -3.78 -6.21 -1.84
CA ASN A 629 -4.29 -5.35 -2.90
C ASN A 629 -5.77 -5.02 -2.67
N ASN A 630 -6.31 -4.13 -3.50
CA ASN A 630 -7.71 -3.72 -3.50
C ASN A 630 -8.43 -4.15 -4.79
N TRP A 631 -8.18 -5.37 -5.29
CA TRP A 631 -8.84 -5.92 -6.48
C TRP A 631 -10.28 -6.35 -6.19
N VAL A 632 -11.14 -5.37 -5.95
CA VAL A 632 -12.51 -5.56 -5.46
C VAL A 632 -13.44 -6.31 -6.43
N GLY A 633 -13.10 -6.44 -7.71
CA GLY A 633 -13.84 -7.32 -8.63
C GLY A 633 -13.46 -8.80 -8.48
N VAL A 634 -12.30 -9.11 -7.90
CA VAL A 634 -11.85 -10.48 -7.58
C VAL A 634 -12.35 -10.89 -6.20
N HIS A 635 -12.24 -10.00 -5.22
CA HIS A 635 -12.67 -10.23 -3.83
C HIS A 635 -13.54 -9.07 -3.29
N PRO A 636 -14.81 -8.95 -3.74
CA PRO A 636 -15.68 -7.83 -3.36
C PRO A 636 -15.82 -7.63 -1.85
N GLY A 637 -15.67 -6.37 -1.43
CA GLY A 637 -15.70 -5.95 -0.04
C GLY A 637 -14.46 -6.28 0.80
N GLU A 638 -13.48 -6.97 0.22
CA GLU A 638 -12.17 -7.24 0.82
C GLU A 638 -11.11 -6.35 0.15
N GLY A 639 -9.95 -6.23 0.79
CA GLY A 639 -8.80 -5.46 0.32
C GLY A 639 -7.95 -4.94 1.48
N PHE A 640 -6.72 -4.51 1.23
CA PHE A 640 -5.81 -4.11 2.32
C PHE A 640 -6.28 -2.86 3.07
N LEU A 641 -7.00 -1.96 2.38
CA LEU A 641 -7.54 -0.71 2.92
C LEU A 641 -8.87 -0.38 2.24
N GLY A 642 -9.82 0.23 2.96
CA GLY A 642 -11.04 0.75 2.35
C GLY A 642 -11.91 1.49 3.36
N VAL A 643 -12.67 2.47 2.89
CA VAL A 643 -13.64 3.21 3.70
C VAL A 643 -14.88 2.36 3.98
N VAL A 644 -15.48 2.58 5.13
CA VAL A 644 -16.77 2.03 5.51
C VAL A 644 -17.83 3.09 5.20
N ASP A 645 -18.63 2.83 4.17
CA ASP A 645 -19.68 3.75 3.74
C ASP A 645 -20.76 3.91 4.83
N ALA A 646 -21.12 5.14 5.20
CA ALA A 646 -22.15 5.40 6.18
C ALA A 646 -23.57 5.22 5.62
N ASP A 647 -23.78 5.48 4.32
CA ASP A 647 -25.05 5.26 3.60
C ASP A 647 -24.90 4.18 2.51
N GLN A 648 -25.44 2.99 2.78
CA GLN A 648 -25.32 1.84 1.87
C GLN A 648 -26.36 1.87 0.73
N ARG A 649 -27.01 3.01 0.44
CA ARG A 649 -28.00 3.12 -0.63
C ARG A 649 -27.32 3.15 -1.99
N THR A 650 -27.63 2.14 -2.81
CA THR A 650 -27.15 2.10 -4.18
C THR A 650 -27.65 3.27 -5.02
N LEU A 651 -26.73 4.11 -5.48
CA LEU A 651 -26.97 5.11 -6.50
C LEU A 651 -27.00 4.45 -7.89
N LYS A 652 -28.07 4.73 -8.64
CA LYS A 652 -28.27 4.25 -10.02
C LYS A 652 -28.54 5.42 -10.94
N TRP A 653 -27.97 5.36 -12.14
CA TRP A 653 -28.31 6.26 -13.23
C TRP A 653 -29.79 6.09 -13.62
N SER A 654 -30.38 7.12 -14.23
CA SER A 654 -31.80 7.11 -14.62
C SER A 654 -32.15 6.07 -15.70
N ASP A 655 -31.16 5.46 -16.32
CA ASP A 655 -31.31 4.32 -17.24
C ASP A 655 -31.31 2.95 -16.53
N GLY A 656 -31.10 2.94 -15.21
CA GLY A 656 -31.07 1.75 -14.36
C GLY A 656 -29.67 1.20 -14.05
N ALA A 657 -28.62 1.69 -14.72
CA ALA A 657 -27.25 1.24 -14.49
C ALA A 657 -26.76 1.64 -13.08
N VAL A 658 -26.06 0.74 -12.40
CA VAL A 658 -25.46 1.03 -11.09
C VAL A 658 -24.23 1.90 -11.27
N ALA A 659 -24.17 3.04 -10.57
CA ALA A 659 -23.04 3.96 -10.63
C ALA A 659 -21.78 3.35 -9.98
N SER A 660 -20.60 3.75 -10.45
CA SER A 660 -19.31 3.28 -9.92
C SER A 660 -19.08 3.69 -8.48
N THR A 661 -18.13 3.04 -7.81
CA THR A 661 -17.88 3.20 -6.38
C THR A 661 -17.66 4.65 -5.98
N ARG A 662 -16.93 5.44 -6.79
CA ARG A 662 -16.68 6.88 -6.52
C ARG A 662 -17.95 7.72 -6.29
N TYR A 663 -19.08 7.30 -6.84
CA TYR A 663 -20.36 7.96 -6.59
C TYR A 663 -21.05 7.41 -5.35
N GLN A 664 -20.92 6.11 -5.08
CA GLN A 664 -21.53 5.47 -3.90
C GLN A 664 -20.94 6.07 -2.62
N ILE A 665 -19.61 6.10 -2.51
CA ILE A 665 -18.92 6.49 -1.28
C ILE A 665 -18.72 8.01 -1.11
N HIS A 666 -19.47 8.82 -1.87
CA HIS A 666 -19.38 10.28 -1.79
C HIS A 666 -19.83 10.81 -0.42
N ASP A 667 -20.71 10.09 0.25
CA ASP A 667 -21.30 10.45 1.51
C ASP A 667 -20.98 9.45 2.64
N ALA A 668 -19.84 8.75 2.49
CA ALA A 668 -19.35 7.72 3.39
C ALA A 668 -19.08 8.17 4.85
N THR A 669 -19.16 9.47 5.15
CA THR A 669 -18.86 9.98 6.48
C THR A 669 -20.03 9.85 7.46
N PHE A 670 -19.69 9.53 8.70
CA PHE A 670 -20.62 9.60 9.82
C PHE A 670 -20.63 11.03 10.38
N SER A 671 -21.79 11.66 10.49
CA SER A 671 -21.92 13.06 10.92
C SER A 671 -23.24 13.35 11.65
N LEU A 672 -23.37 14.52 12.29
CA LEU A 672 -24.62 14.93 12.94
C LEU A 672 -25.57 15.72 12.02
N GLY A 673 -25.04 16.30 10.93
CA GLY A 673 -25.72 17.25 10.05
C GLY A 673 -26.22 16.62 8.75
N PHE A 674 -27.26 17.20 8.15
CA PHE A 674 -27.75 16.75 6.84
C PHE A 674 -26.67 16.94 5.77
N GLN A 675 -26.58 15.97 4.86
CA GLN A 675 -25.71 15.99 3.69
C GLN A 675 -26.29 16.90 2.59
N HIS A 676 -25.56 17.05 1.48
CA HIS A 676 -25.99 17.82 0.30
C HIS A 676 -26.48 16.90 -0.83
N PRO A 677 -27.45 17.35 -1.65
CA PRO A 677 -27.90 16.56 -2.78
C PRO A 677 -26.83 16.44 -3.86
N LEU A 678 -26.69 15.24 -4.43
CA LEU A 678 -25.89 14.98 -5.62
C LEU A 678 -26.80 14.95 -6.85
N VAL A 679 -26.46 15.71 -7.88
CA VAL A 679 -27.12 15.62 -9.19
C VAL A 679 -26.07 15.71 -10.29
N ILE A 680 -25.83 14.59 -10.98
CA ILE A 680 -24.87 14.52 -12.10
C ILE A 680 -25.62 14.12 -13.36
N LYS A 681 -25.36 14.84 -14.45
CA LYS A 681 -25.85 14.52 -15.79
C LYS A 681 -24.73 13.93 -16.64
N HIS A 682 -24.93 12.70 -17.09
CA HIS A 682 -24.05 12.02 -18.03
C HIS A 682 -24.21 12.58 -19.46
N SER A 683 -23.18 12.43 -20.30
CA SER A 683 -23.18 12.84 -21.71
C SER A 683 -24.32 12.18 -22.53
N SER A 684 -24.67 10.93 -22.21
CA SER A 684 -25.80 10.19 -22.78
C SER A 684 -27.18 10.81 -22.45
N GLY A 685 -27.24 11.73 -21.50
CA GLY A 685 -28.47 12.30 -20.95
C GLY A 685 -29.00 11.60 -19.69
N SER A 686 -28.39 10.47 -19.28
CA SER A 686 -28.71 9.80 -18.01
C SER A 686 -28.41 10.71 -16.81
N LEU A 687 -29.26 10.66 -15.79
CA LEU A 687 -29.12 11.44 -14.56
C LEU A 687 -28.82 10.53 -13.37
N LEU A 688 -27.81 10.87 -12.58
CA LEU A 688 -27.58 10.33 -11.26
C LEU A 688 -28.10 11.31 -10.22
N ARG A 689 -28.85 10.83 -9.24
CA ARG A 689 -29.40 11.66 -8.17
C ARG A 689 -29.26 10.98 -6.83
N ASP A 690 -28.74 11.72 -5.87
CA ASP A 690 -28.88 11.42 -4.45
C ASP A 690 -29.65 12.54 -3.76
N LEU A 691 -30.77 12.19 -3.17
CA LEU A 691 -31.65 13.07 -2.42
C LEU A 691 -31.88 12.55 -1.00
N TRP A 692 -31.22 11.46 -0.62
CA TRP A 692 -31.29 10.93 0.73
C TRP A 692 -30.21 11.59 1.57
N LEU A 693 -30.58 12.64 2.31
CA LEU A 693 -29.60 13.51 2.98
C LEU A 693 -29.46 13.24 4.48
N VAL A 694 -30.01 12.12 4.98
CA VAL A 694 -30.17 11.90 6.42
C VAL A 694 -28.84 11.54 7.05
N PRO A 695 -28.39 12.24 8.12
CA PRO A 695 -27.11 11.93 8.75
C PRO A 695 -27.06 10.54 9.37
N HIS A 696 -25.94 9.85 9.14
CA HIS A 696 -25.58 8.60 9.78
C HIS A 696 -24.61 8.89 10.95
N ARG A 697 -25.03 8.58 12.18
CA ARG A 697 -24.27 8.98 13.40
C ARG A 697 -23.52 7.83 14.07
N VAL A 698 -23.85 6.59 13.71
CA VAL A 698 -23.47 5.41 14.46
C VAL A 698 -23.01 4.33 13.50
N PHE A 699 -21.75 3.97 13.62
CA PHE A 699 -21.20 2.73 13.09
C PHE A 699 -21.44 1.58 14.08
N LYS A 700 -21.79 0.40 13.56
CA LYS A 700 -21.84 -0.86 14.30
C LYS A 700 -21.35 -1.97 13.40
N ASP A 701 -20.26 -2.62 13.76
CA ASP A 701 -19.68 -3.73 12.98
C ASP A 701 -20.64 -4.92 12.76
N SER A 702 -21.64 -5.08 13.63
CA SER A 702 -22.75 -6.04 13.48
C SER A 702 -23.74 -5.73 12.34
N LYS A 703 -23.58 -4.62 11.60
CA LYS A 703 -24.43 -4.25 10.45
C LYS A 703 -23.74 -4.62 9.13
N ALA A 704 -24.54 -4.84 8.10
CA ALA A 704 -24.02 -4.96 6.74
C ALA A 704 -23.62 -3.59 6.19
N TYR A 705 -22.37 -3.49 5.74
CA TYR A 705 -21.81 -2.36 5.00
C TYR A 705 -21.47 -2.77 3.56
N MET A 706 -22.16 -3.80 3.07
CA MET A 706 -22.04 -4.35 1.73
C MET A 706 -23.45 -4.47 1.16
N GLY A 707 -23.63 -4.06 -0.09
CA GLY A 707 -24.87 -4.19 -0.84
C GLY A 707 -24.73 -5.18 -2.00
N ASP A 708 -25.84 -5.79 -2.42
CA ASP A 708 -25.85 -6.81 -3.49
C ASP A 708 -25.70 -6.20 -4.90
N ASP A 709 -26.12 -4.94 -5.11
CA ASP A 709 -26.10 -4.29 -6.43
C ASP A 709 -24.69 -3.89 -6.90
N ILE A 710 -23.79 -3.57 -5.95
CA ILE A 710 -22.39 -3.18 -6.19
C ILE A 710 -21.53 -3.57 -4.98
N PRO A 711 -21.25 -4.87 -4.80
CA PRO A 711 -20.46 -5.33 -3.66
C PRO A 711 -19.03 -4.76 -3.63
N ASP A 712 -18.51 -4.35 -4.79
CA ASP A 712 -17.23 -3.66 -4.99
C ASP A 712 -17.09 -2.40 -4.12
N ALA A 713 -18.18 -1.64 -3.95
CA ALA A 713 -18.22 -0.40 -3.17
C ALA A 713 -18.39 -0.64 -1.67
N GLY A 714 -18.73 -1.87 -1.28
CA GLY A 714 -18.99 -2.23 0.11
C GLY A 714 -17.74 -2.62 0.88
N ARG A 715 -17.95 -2.97 2.16
CA ARG A 715 -16.91 -3.54 3.02
C ARG A 715 -17.42 -4.75 3.79
N LYS A 716 -16.66 -5.84 3.73
CA LYS A 716 -16.89 -7.04 4.53
C LYS A 716 -16.22 -6.86 5.89
N LEU A 717 -17.04 -6.69 6.92
CA LEU A 717 -16.55 -6.37 8.26
C LEU A 717 -16.76 -7.55 9.23
N PRO A 718 -15.83 -7.77 10.16
CA PRO A 718 -16.02 -8.74 11.23
C PRO A 718 -16.97 -8.18 12.31
N ASP A 719 -17.77 -9.04 12.93
CA ASP A 719 -18.62 -8.66 14.06
C ASP A 719 -17.92 -8.98 15.38
N TYR A 720 -17.40 -7.94 16.04
CA TYR A 720 -16.84 -8.01 17.39
C TYR A 720 -17.61 -7.14 18.39
N GLY A 721 -18.82 -6.68 18.03
CA GLY A 721 -19.64 -5.78 18.82
C GLY A 721 -19.09 -4.35 18.91
N LEU A 722 -18.17 -3.94 18.03
CA LEU A 722 -17.66 -2.58 17.97
C LEU A 722 -18.77 -1.60 17.57
N LYS A 723 -18.94 -0.56 18.37
CA LYS A 723 -19.80 0.58 18.07
C LYS A 723 -19.02 1.88 18.20
N ILE A 724 -19.07 2.70 17.16
CA ILE A 724 -18.51 4.06 17.13
C ILE A 724 -19.66 5.05 16.91
N GLN A 725 -19.77 6.06 17.76
CA GLN A 725 -20.84 7.04 17.69
C GLN A 725 -20.29 8.47 17.67
N VAL A 726 -20.68 9.24 16.65
CA VAL A 726 -20.44 10.68 16.60
C VAL A 726 -21.41 11.36 17.57
N THR A 727 -20.87 12.11 18.53
CA THR A 727 -21.64 12.75 19.62
C THR A 727 -21.46 14.26 19.70
N GLY A 728 -20.59 14.83 18.88
CA GLY A 728 -20.38 16.27 18.80
C GLY A 728 -19.56 16.63 17.57
N GLN A 729 -19.77 17.83 17.06
CA GLN A 729 -18.95 18.44 16.02
C GLN A 729 -18.83 19.95 16.31
N ALA A 730 -17.67 20.54 16.02
CA ALA A 730 -17.48 21.98 16.07
C ALA A 730 -18.35 22.67 15.02
N ARG A 731 -18.71 23.95 15.24
CA ARG A 731 -19.58 24.69 14.30
C ARG A 731 -18.95 24.82 12.90
N ASN A 732 -17.62 24.92 12.83
CA ASN A 732 -16.83 24.99 11.61
C ASN A 732 -16.32 23.61 11.13
N LEU A 733 -16.79 22.52 11.76
CA LEU A 733 -16.43 21.13 11.45
C LEU A 733 -14.93 20.80 11.56
N THR A 734 -14.11 21.63 12.19
CA THR A 734 -12.66 21.36 12.30
C THR A 734 -12.32 20.33 13.37
N THR A 735 -13.27 19.97 14.23
CA THR A 735 -13.10 19.02 15.33
C THR A 735 -14.38 18.21 15.53
N GLY A 736 -14.23 16.89 15.73
CA GLY A 736 -15.29 15.95 16.03
C GLY A 736 -15.12 15.27 17.40
N ARG A 737 -16.21 14.76 17.97
CA ARG A 737 -16.19 13.93 19.17
C ARG A 737 -16.87 12.59 18.93
N ILE A 738 -16.14 11.52 19.21
CA ILE A 738 -16.63 10.15 19.06
C ILE A 738 -16.66 9.41 20.39
N ILE A 739 -17.56 8.45 20.51
CA ILE A 739 -17.57 7.45 21.58
C ILE A 739 -17.36 6.09 20.94
N VAL A 740 -16.31 5.39 21.38
CA VAL A 740 -15.97 4.03 20.92
C VAL A 740 -16.27 3.06 22.05
N SER A 741 -17.02 2.00 21.76
CA SER A 741 -17.47 1.02 22.76
C SER A 741 -17.52 -0.38 22.17
N LYS A 742 -17.33 -1.39 23.02
CA LYS A 742 -17.60 -2.80 22.70
C LYS A 742 -18.92 -3.21 23.34
N GLN A 743 -19.87 -3.65 22.53
CA GLN A 743 -21.12 -4.28 22.97
C GLN A 743 -20.85 -5.77 23.18
N GLY A 744 -21.40 -6.34 24.25
CA GLY A 744 -21.23 -7.75 24.60
C GLY A 744 -22.32 -8.64 24.05
#